data_AF-A0A3L7R2W9-F1
#
_entry.id   AF-A0A3L7R2W9-F1
#
_cell.length_a   1.000
_cell.length_b   1.000
_cell.length_c   1.000
_cell.angle_alpha   90.00
_cell.angle_beta   90.00
_cell.angle_gamma   90.00
#
_symmetry.space_group_name_H-M   'P 1'
#
loop_
_entity.id
_entity.type
_entity.pdbx_description
1 polymer ?
#
loop_
_entity_poly.entity_id
_entity_poly.type
_entity_poly.pdbx_seq_one_letter_code
_entity_poly.pdbx_strand_id
1 'polypeptide(L)'
;MHRIRQRPICWILHRFWLLLWFLPSASLPAQERAPAALSPEKIQRSIEKARDWLIREQEANGSWECSMRTEDTRVGATSLVLLSLANAGVESNNVAMQRALEWLRKQKPEETYSVSLQTLVLAMLAPDADRVILNRNVEWLENSQVAQGPATGSWSYGANRGTGDNSNSQFALLALHEADRVGVRVRPDIWMKSQQYWVSCANSDGSWGYTIGNSGGSGSMTCAGIASIWITSEHIGTPDARAAQNAVSCCGGGASPRVLERAMDWLGKRFSVVENPGSGGQTWLYYYLYGLERVGRFTARRFIGESDWYLEGARTLVASQDALSGAFRGGRIEDPVVATSFALLFLAKGRRPVIVAKSRHDPQSDWNRHGHDISHLVEHVESRWRKDYPAGLSWHILDTPSATLDDLLQAPVFWLSGKIAFDLGPNAGTRLRAYIDEGGFIFAEACCPASGDFDQQLRQLVGEIFPEPEYQLRLLPPEHPVWNAEEIVPPELHRALLGIDYGCRTCFIYAPPSDLAKNKSAMPSLSCLWEIGGAASHSLPAQVRREVDAALAIGTNVLAYATNRELKRKDELFVLDRNPNTTPDNLERGQLAIAKLRHAGMCDAAPAALANILRAAARELGVRVDETPSQIDPLDPALFNYHIVFMHGRQGFSFDEPRRQQLRLFFERGGMLLADSVCASSAFSNAFRTEIAALLPARTLEAIPADDPVFTAKEYGGYNIQEVTLREPTGGDGPLAASKRQIAPQLEGIRIGDRWAVIFSPYDLSCALEKQNSLECTGYSRQDAEKIALNVLLYSLNH
;
A
#
# COMPACT_ATOMS: atom_id res chain seq x y z
N MET A 1 -49.90 -61.07 16.63
CA MET A 1 -50.95 -61.17 15.58
C MET A 1 -50.68 -60.10 14.53
N HIS A 2 -50.59 -60.51 13.25
CA HIS A 2 -50.58 -59.73 11.97
C HIS A 2 -49.54 -58.62 11.69
N ARG A 3 -48.70 -58.86 10.65
CA ARG A 3 -48.57 -58.18 9.32
C ARG A 3 -47.85 -56.82 9.35
N ILE A 4 -46.98 -56.38 8.42
CA ILE A 4 -46.32 -56.82 7.16
C ILE A 4 -45.20 -55.78 6.93
N ARG A 5 -44.02 -56.17 6.40
CA ARG A 5 -43.36 -55.61 5.19
C ARG A 5 -41.96 -56.23 5.00
N GLN A 6 -41.73 -56.79 3.81
CA GLN A 6 -40.43 -57.24 3.32
C GLN A 6 -40.21 -56.71 1.88
N ARG A 7 -38.96 -56.36 1.57
CA ARG A 7 -38.36 -56.24 0.21
C ARG A 7 -37.73 -57.61 -0.18
N PRO A 8 -37.35 -57.92 -1.45
CA PRO A 8 -36.10 -57.45 -2.13
C PRO A 8 -36.27 -57.20 -3.67
N ILE A 9 -35.54 -56.31 -4.37
CA ILE A 9 -34.18 -56.32 -4.99
C ILE A 9 -33.93 -57.35 -6.13
N CYS A 10 -33.77 -56.84 -7.38
CA CYS A 10 -32.62 -57.00 -8.32
C CYS A 10 -32.89 -57.38 -9.81
N TRP A 11 -32.01 -56.86 -10.69
CA TRP A 11 -31.64 -57.22 -12.10
C TRP A 11 -32.20 -56.43 -13.33
N ILE A 12 -31.49 -55.35 -13.70
CA ILE A 12 -30.59 -55.16 -14.87
C ILE A 12 -30.93 -55.72 -16.30
N LEU A 13 -30.93 -54.77 -17.27
CA LEU A 13 -30.62 -54.78 -18.74
C LEU A 13 -31.67 -55.24 -19.79
N HIS A 14 -32.10 -54.27 -20.65
CA HIS A 14 -31.68 -54.05 -22.05
C HIS A 14 -32.80 -53.61 -23.03
N ARG A 15 -32.46 -52.54 -23.79
CA ARG A 15 -32.94 -52.14 -25.13
C ARG A 15 -34.37 -51.60 -25.27
N PHE A 16 -34.49 -50.28 -25.44
CA PHE A 16 -34.59 -49.59 -26.75
C PHE A 16 -35.83 -50.03 -27.52
N TRP A 17 -36.83 -49.16 -27.62
CA TRP A 17 -37.64 -48.91 -28.84
C TRP A 17 -38.42 -47.59 -28.65
N LEU A 18 -38.04 -46.62 -29.51
CA LEU A 18 -38.77 -45.46 -30.08
C LEU A 18 -39.47 -44.44 -29.17
N LEU A 19 -39.02 -43.16 -29.13
CA LEU A 19 -39.14 -42.10 -30.16
C LEU A 19 -40.60 -41.84 -30.59
N LEU A 20 -41.25 -40.90 -29.91
CA LEU A 20 -41.83 -39.67 -30.46
C LEU A 20 -42.84 -39.12 -29.46
N TRP A 21 -42.48 -38.02 -28.80
CA TRP A 21 -43.30 -36.92 -28.26
C TRP A 21 -42.56 -36.31 -27.07
N PHE A 22 -41.68 -35.33 -27.32
CA PHE A 22 -41.37 -34.24 -26.40
C PHE A 22 -40.57 -33.19 -27.19
N LEU A 23 -41.22 -32.09 -27.52
CA LEU A 23 -40.52 -30.83 -27.83
C LEU A 23 -40.13 -30.22 -26.48
N PRO A 24 -38.83 -30.06 -26.16
CA PRO A 24 -38.43 -29.33 -24.97
C PRO A 24 -38.41 -27.83 -25.27
N SER A 25 -39.13 -27.08 -24.43
CA SER A 25 -38.95 -25.64 -24.28
C SER A 25 -37.47 -25.37 -23.98
N ALA A 26 -36.79 -24.64 -24.86
CA ALA A 26 -35.42 -24.20 -24.65
C ALA A 26 -35.38 -23.26 -23.43
N SER A 27 -35.08 -23.83 -22.27
CA SER A 27 -34.71 -23.06 -21.09
C SER A 27 -33.25 -22.69 -21.28
N LEU A 28 -32.99 -21.40 -21.57
CA LEU A 28 -31.64 -20.86 -21.51
C LEU A 28 -31.04 -21.20 -20.14
N PRO A 29 -29.83 -21.77 -20.07
CA PRO A 29 -29.18 -21.97 -18.79
C PRO A 29 -29.07 -20.60 -18.12
N ALA A 30 -29.63 -20.47 -16.92
CA ALA A 30 -29.38 -19.33 -16.07
C ALA A 30 -27.87 -19.28 -15.86
N GLN A 31 -27.23 -18.32 -16.52
CA GLN A 31 -25.85 -17.98 -16.30
C GLN A 31 -25.75 -17.60 -14.83
N GLU A 32 -25.22 -18.50 -14.00
CA GLU A 32 -24.85 -18.17 -12.62
C GLU A 32 -23.97 -16.93 -12.71
N ARG A 33 -24.55 -15.78 -12.32
CA ARG A 33 -23.77 -14.56 -12.15
C ARG A 33 -22.67 -14.91 -11.17
N ALA A 34 -21.42 -14.85 -11.62
CA ALA A 34 -20.27 -14.88 -10.75
C ALA A 34 -20.56 -13.98 -9.53
N PRO A 35 -20.27 -14.42 -8.30
CA PRO A 35 -20.55 -13.63 -7.11
C PRO A 35 -19.92 -12.25 -7.29
N ALA A 36 -20.74 -11.20 -7.18
CA ALA A 36 -20.31 -9.83 -7.44
C ALA A 36 -19.03 -9.53 -6.66
N ALA A 37 -17.99 -9.05 -7.36
CA ALA A 37 -16.72 -8.69 -6.76
C ALA A 37 -16.93 -7.82 -5.51
N LEU A 38 -16.14 -8.10 -4.45
CA LEU A 38 -16.20 -7.34 -3.21
C LEU A 38 -15.57 -5.97 -3.49
N SER A 39 -16.39 -4.92 -3.46
CA SER A 39 -15.91 -3.55 -3.71
C SER A 39 -15.45 -2.86 -2.42
N PRO A 40 -14.50 -1.91 -2.49
CA PRO A 40 -14.08 -1.09 -1.36
C PRO A 40 -15.24 -0.42 -0.62
N GLU A 41 -16.27 0.02 -1.36
CA GLU A 41 -17.44 0.70 -0.80
C GLU A 41 -18.28 -0.24 0.08
N LYS A 42 -18.37 -1.52 -0.29
CA LYS A 42 -19.06 -2.53 0.54
C LYS A 42 -18.32 -2.79 1.85
N ILE A 43 -16.99 -2.86 1.80
CA ILE A 43 -16.15 -3.00 3.00
C ILE A 43 -16.29 -1.76 3.89
N GLN A 44 -16.15 -0.57 3.32
CA GLN A 44 -16.31 0.70 4.02
C GLN A 44 -17.67 0.80 4.70
N ARG A 45 -18.75 0.46 4.01
CA ARG A 45 -20.11 0.47 4.57
C ARG A 45 -20.27 -0.53 5.72
N SER A 46 -19.61 -1.69 5.64
CA SER A 46 -19.62 -2.69 6.71
C SER A 46 -18.91 -2.18 7.97
N ILE A 47 -17.76 -1.51 7.81
CA ILE A 47 -17.03 -0.82 8.88
C ILE A 47 -17.90 0.25 9.55
N GLU A 48 -18.54 1.12 8.76
CA GLU A 48 -19.42 2.18 9.27
C GLU A 48 -20.59 1.63 10.09
N LYS A 49 -21.25 0.59 9.58
CA LYS A 49 -22.35 -0.07 10.30
C LYS A 49 -21.92 -0.64 11.65
N ALA A 50 -20.77 -1.31 11.71
CA ALA A 50 -20.24 -1.89 12.95
C ALA A 50 -19.84 -0.79 13.95
N ARG A 51 -19.16 0.26 13.47
CA ARG A 51 -18.79 1.45 14.25
C ARG A 51 -20.02 2.12 14.86
N ASP A 52 -21.03 2.41 14.03
CA ASP A 52 -22.22 3.12 14.45
C ASP A 52 -23.04 2.28 15.44
N TRP A 53 -23.05 0.95 15.28
CA TRP A 53 -23.65 0.05 16.26
C TRP A 53 -22.92 0.13 17.60
N LEU A 54 -21.59 -0.02 17.63
CA LEU A 54 -20.81 0.09 18.86
C LEU A 54 -21.04 1.42 19.57
N ILE A 55 -21.06 2.55 18.85
CA ILE A 55 -21.34 3.86 19.45
C ILE A 55 -22.73 3.93 20.09
N ARG A 56 -23.75 3.30 19.49
CA ARG A 56 -25.12 3.26 20.03
C ARG A 56 -25.25 2.41 21.30
N GLU A 57 -24.45 1.35 21.43
CA GLU A 57 -24.45 0.48 22.61
C GLU A 57 -23.67 1.08 23.80
N GLN A 58 -23.12 2.30 23.66
CA GLN A 58 -22.40 2.94 24.76
C GLN A 58 -23.35 3.38 25.88
N GLU A 59 -23.03 2.98 27.11
CA GLU A 59 -23.75 3.40 28.30
C GLU A 59 -23.55 4.88 28.63
N ALA A 60 -24.46 5.45 29.43
CA ALA A 60 -24.39 6.86 29.84
C ALA A 60 -23.08 7.22 30.57
N ASN A 61 -22.47 6.26 31.26
CA ASN A 61 -21.19 6.43 31.97
C ASN A 61 -19.95 6.33 31.05
N GLY A 62 -20.13 6.04 29.75
CA GLY A 62 -19.06 5.92 28.77
C GLY A 62 -18.52 4.51 28.53
N SER A 63 -18.99 3.49 29.26
CA SER A 63 -18.55 2.10 29.11
C SER A 63 -19.48 1.26 28.25
N TRP A 64 -19.10 0.01 27.98
CA TRP A 64 -19.94 -1.00 27.32
C TRP A 64 -20.20 -2.18 28.24
N GLU A 65 -21.43 -2.66 28.31
CA GLU A 65 -21.73 -3.92 28.98
C GLU A 65 -21.26 -5.11 28.15
N CYS A 66 -20.81 -6.15 28.84
CA CYS A 66 -20.47 -7.44 28.25
C CYS A 66 -21.14 -8.52 29.09
N SER A 67 -21.56 -9.61 28.45
CA SER A 67 -22.22 -10.74 29.12
C SER A 67 -21.35 -11.44 30.18
N MET A 68 -20.04 -11.18 30.22
CA MET A 68 -19.12 -11.62 31.27
C MET A 68 -19.23 -10.65 32.47
N ARG A 69 -19.71 -11.16 33.62
CA ARG A 69 -20.40 -10.37 34.67
C ARG A 69 -19.50 -9.77 35.76
N THR A 70 -18.30 -9.28 35.45
CA THR A 70 -17.43 -8.61 36.44
C THR A 70 -17.12 -7.16 36.05
N GLU A 71 -16.86 -6.29 37.03
CA GLU A 71 -16.40 -4.92 36.75
C GLU A 71 -15.10 -4.93 35.92
N ASP A 72 -14.21 -5.88 36.19
CA ASP A 72 -12.94 -6.04 35.48
C ASP A 72 -13.14 -6.37 33.99
N THR A 73 -14.03 -7.32 33.67
CA THR A 73 -14.34 -7.68 32.27
C THR A 73 -15.02 -6.55 31.50
N ARG A 74 -15.74 -5.65 32.19
CA ARG A 74 -16.26 -4.39 31.62
C ARG A 74 -15.15 -3.43 31.20
N VAL A 75 -14.05 -3.37 31.95
CA VAL A 75 -12.85 -2.59 31.58
C VAL A 75 -12.28 -3.13 30.27
N GLY A 76 -12.04 -4.44 30.20
CA GLY A 76 -11.52 -5.11 29.00
C GLY A 76 -12.40 -4.88 27.77
N ALA A 77 -13.71 -5.09 27.89
CA ALA A 77 -14.66 -4.86 26.79
C ALA A 77 -14.64 -3.40 26.32
N THR A 78 -14.70 -2.44 27.24
CA THR A 78 -14.66 -1.00 26.91
C THR A 78 -13.35 -0.62 26.22
N SER A 79 -12.21 -1.15 26.68
CA SER A 79 -10.92 -0.93 26.05
C SER A 79 -10.85 -1.54 24.64
N LEU A 80 -11.40 -2.75 24.44
CA LEU A 80 -11.46 -3.38 23.12
C LEU A 80 -12.34 -2.59 22.14
N VAL A 81 -13.49 -2.08 22.59
CA VAL A 81 -14.37 -1.23 21.76
C VAL A 81 -13.64 0.03 21.35
N LEU A 82 -13.03 0.76 22.28
CA LEU A 82 -12.25 1.96 21.96
C LEU A 82 -11.10 1.67 20.98
N LEU A 83 -10.38 0.56 21.19
CA LEU A 83 -9.31 0.13 20.29
C LEU A 83 -9.85 -0.11 18.87
N SER A 84 -11.02 -0.75 18.75
CA SER A 84 -11.67 -1.02 17.46
C SER A 84 -12.16 0.25 16.77
N LEU A 85 -12.78 1.19 17.51
CA LEU A 85 -13.25 2.48 16.99
C LEU A 85 -12.08 3.36 16.52
N ALA A 86 -11.00 3.41 17.31
CA ALA A 86 -9.79 4.14 16.95
C ALA A 86 -9.17 3.62 15.65
N ASN A 87 -9.03 2.30 15.51
CA ASN A 87 -8.52 1.69 14.29
C ASN A 87 -9.47 1.85 13.09
N ALA A 88 -10.78 2.00 13.34
CA ALA A 88 -11.79 2.33 12.34
C ALA A 88 -11.86 3.83 11.98
N GLY A 89 -10.94 4.66 12.49
CA GLY A 89 -10.81 6.07 12.14
C GLY A 89 -11.71 7.02 12.95
N VAL A 90 -12.24 6.59 14.10
CA VAL A 90 -12.94 7.51 15.00
C VAL A 90 -11.92 8.35 15.77
N GLU A 91 -12.00 9.67 15.59
CA GLU A 91 -11.09 10.62 16.23
C GLU A 91 -11.25 10.65 17.77
N SER A 92 -10.16 10.93 18.47
CA SER A 92 -10.12 11.00 19.94
C SER A 92 -10.94 12.17 20.52
N ASN A 93 -11.30 13.16 19.71
CA ASN A 93 -12.19 14.27 20.08
C ASN A 93 -13.68 13.89 20.04
N ASN A 94 -14.03 12.72 19.51
CA ASN A 94 -15.41 12.25 19.45
C ASN A 94 -15.96 12.08 20.88
N VAL A 95 -17.18 12.55 21.13
CA VAL A 95 -17.81 12.55 22.46
C VAL A 95 -17.90 11.13 23.05
N ALA A 96 -18.15 10.10 22.24
CA ALA A 96 -18.17 8.72 22.71
C ALA A 96 -16.77 8.26 23.16
N MET A 97 -15.74 8.60 22.39
CA MET A 97 -14.34 8.28 22.71
C MET A 97 -13.89 8.98 24.01
N GLN A 98 -14.21 10.27 24.16
CA GLN A 98 -13.85 11.05 25.35
C GLN A 98 -14.47 10.50 26.64
N ARG A 99 -15.78 10.23 26.63
CA ARG A 99 -16.48 9.65 27.80
C ARG A 99 -15.89 8.32 28.22
N ALA A 100 -15.59 7.45 27.26
CA ALA A 100 -15.00 6.15 27.53
C ALA A 100 -13.57 6.25 28.09
N LEU A 101 -12.74 7.15 27.53
CA LEU A 101 -11.38 7.40 28.04
C LEU A 101 -11.41 7.95 29.47
N GLU A 102 -12.28 8.91 29.76
CA GLU A 102 -12.48 9.45 31.11
C GLU A 102 -12.92 8.38 32.11
N TRP A 103 -13.81 7.47 31.68
CA TRP A 103 -14.23 6.34 32.50
C TRP A 103 -13.08 5.35 32.73
N LEU A 104 -12.35 4.96 31.68
CA LEU A 104 -11.23 4.02 31.74
C LEU A 104 -10.10 4.49 32.66
N ARG A 105 -9.77 5.78 32.64
CA ARG A 105 -8.71 6.36 33.48
C ARG A 105 -8.95 6.20 34.98
N LYS A 106 -10.22 6.04 35.38
CA LYS A 106 -10.63 5.82 36.77
C LYS A 106 -10.57 4.34 37.18
N GLN A 107 -10.38 3.43 36.23
CA GLN A 107 -10.39 2.00 36.49
C GLN A 107 -8.98 1.47 36.79
N LYS A 108 -8.93 0.48 37.69
CA LYS A 108 -7.72 -0.27 38.02
C LYS A 108 -8.01 -1.76 37.86
N PRO A 109 -7.95 -2.30 36.63
CA PRO A 109 -8.18 -3.70 36.38
C PRO A 109 -7.10 -4.58 37.02
N GLU A 110 -7.44 -5.81 37.39
CA GLU A 110 -6.53 -6.83 37.94
C GLU A 110 -6.63 -8.17 37.19
N GLU A 111 -7.31 -8.20 36.05
CA GLU A 111 -7.32 -9.34 35.13
C GLU A 111 -6.42 -9.08 33.91
N THR A 112 -5.67 -10.09 33.47
CA THR A 112 -4.67 -9.93 32.39
C THR A 112 -5.27 -9.35 31.12
N TYR A 113 -6.42 -9.84 30.65
CA TYR A 113 -7.09 -9.25 29.48
C TYR A 113 -7.39 -7.76 29.65
N SER A 114 -7.94 -7.37 30.80
CA SER A 114 -8.37 -6.00 31.05
C SER A 114 -7.19 -5.06 31.23
N VAL A 115 -6.16 -5.48 31.96
CA VAL A 115 -4.89 -4.72 32.07
C VAL A 115 -4.26 -4.57 30.70
N SER A 116 -4.18 -5.64 29.92
CA SER A 116 -3.60 -5.62 28.57
C SER A 116 -4.37 -4.73 27.60
N LEU A 117 -5.69 -4.86 27.52
CA LEU A 117 -6.51 -4.07 26.62
C LEU A 117 -6.51 -2.59 27.00
N GLN A 118 -6.52 -2.27 28.30
CA GLN A 118 -6.37 -0.89 28.77
C GLN A 118 -5.01 -0.31 28.36
N THR A 119 -3.93 -1.09 28.49
CA THR A 119 -2.60 -0.66 28.03
C THR A 119 -2.56 -0.42 26.53
N LEU A 120 -3.08 -1.35 25.72
CA LEU A 120 -3.12 -1.24 24.26
C LEU A 120 -3.82 0.05 23.81
N VAL A 121 -5.00 0.34 24.37
CA VAL A 121 -5.78 1.50 23.93
C VAL A 121 -5.19 2.83 24.41
N LEU A 122 -4.62 2.88 25.62
CA LEU A 122 -4.00 4.10 26.14
C LEU A 122 -2.66 4.40 25.45
N ALA A 123 -1.87 3.37 25.13
CA ALA A 123 -0.66 3.52 24.32
C ALA A 123 -1.01 4.06 22.92
N MET A 124 -2.10 3.57 22.32
CA MET A 124 -2.56 4.07 21.04
C MET A 124 -3.10 5.50 21.11
N LEU A 125 -3.97 5.84 22.06
CA LEU A 125 -4.72 7.10 22.00
C LEU A 125 -4.05 8.29 22.70
N ALA A 126 -3.32 8.06 23.80
CA ALA A 126 -2.82 9.14 24.64
C ALA A 126 -1.60 8.74 25.50
N PRO A 127 -0.50 8.25 24.89
CA PRO A 127 0.61 7.65 25.61
C PRO A 127 1.31 8.58 26.61
N ASP A 128 1.42 9.87 26.29
CA ASP A 128 2.06 10.85 27.16
C ASP A 128 1.16 11.28 28.32
N ALA A 129 -0.13 11.51 28.03
CA ALA A 129 -1.10 11.90 29.06
C ALA A 129 -1.37 10.76 30.06
N ASP A 130 -1.34 9.51 29.57
CA ASP A 130 -1.67 8.32 30.36
C ASP A 130 -0.42 7.52 30.81
N ARG A 131 0.76 8.14 30.75
CA ARG A 131 2.06 7.54 31.10
C ARG A 131 2.07 6.85 32.47
N VAL A 132 1.42 7.45 33.46
CA VAL A 132 1.33 6.88 34.82
C VAL A 132 0.52 5.57 34.84
N ILE A 133 -0.58 5.51 34.10
CA ILE A 133 -1.40 4.31 33.99
C ILE A 133 -0.66 3.22 33.21
N LEU A 134 0.02 3.59 32.13
CA LEU A 134 0.83 2.65 31.35
C LEU A 134 1.94 2.03 32.19
N ASN A 135 2.71 2.84 32.93
CA ASN A 135 3.76 2.34 33.83
C ASN A 135 3.18 1.36 34.87
N ARG A 136 2.06 1.72 35.51
CA ARG A 136 1.35 0.85 36.46
C ARG A 136 0.96 -0.49 35.84
N ASN A 137 0.38 -0.46 34.65
CA ASN A 137 -0.09 -1.66 33.98
C ASN A 137 1.07 -2.55 33.52
N VAL A 138 2.15 -1.95 33.00
CA VAL A 138 3.39 -2.68 32.67
C VAL A 138 3.96 -3.34 33.90
N GLU A 139 4.15 -2.61 35.00
CA GLU A 139 4.63 -3.17 36.27
C GLU A 139 3.75 -4.35 36.74
N TRP A 140 2.42 -4.22 36.64
CA TRP A 140 1.50 -5.31 36.98
C TRP A 140 1.69 -6.53 36.07
N LEU A 141 1.82 -6.34 34.75
CA LEU A 141 2.05 -7.44 33.80
C LEU A 141 3.40 -8.12 34.06
N GLU A 142 4.45 -7.35 34.31
CA GLU A 142 5.77 -7.90 34.60
C GLU A 142 5.79 -8.70 35.91
N ASN A 143 5.05 -8.26 36.93
CA ASN A 143 4.99 -8.93 38.23
C ASN A 143 4.03 -10.12 38.24
N SER A 144 3.08 -10.18 37.31
CA SER A 144 2.12 -11.29 37.16
C SER A 144 2.56 -12.39 36.20
N GLN A 145 3.70 -12.22 35.51
CA GLN A 145 4.28 -13.27 34.69
C GLN A 145 4.61 -14.50 35.54
N VAL A 146 4.20 -15.68 35.08
CA VAL A 146 4.48 -16.95 35.77
C VAL A 146 6.00 -17.12 35.89
N ALA A 147 6.47 -17.20 37.13
CA ALA A 147 7.90 -17.19 37.44
C ALA A 147 8.55 -18.58 37.51
N GLN A 148 7.74 -19.64 37.69
CA GLN A 148 8.25 -21.00 37.91
C GLN A 148 7.36 -22.07 37.24
N GLY A 149 7.95 -23.23 36.97
CA GLY A 149 7.27 -24.38 36.38
C GLY A 149 7.24 -24.37 34.85
N PRO A 150 6.55 -25.33 34.23
CA PRO A 150 6.54 -25.48 32.76
C PRO A 150 5.91 -24.30 32.02
N ALA A 151 5.08 -23.51 32.71
CA ALA A 151 4.45 -22.31 32.18
C ALA A 151 5.24 -21.02 32.48
N THR A 152 6.50 -21.11 32.92
CA THR A 152 7.35 -19.93 33.16
C THR A 152 7.43 -19.07 31.91
N GLY A 153 7.16 -17.76 32.03
CA GLY A 153 7.12 -16.84 30.90
C GLY A 153 5.72 -16.60 30.31
N SER A 154 4.70 -17.26 30.83
CA SER A 154 3.29 -17.08 30.44
C SER A 154 2.51 -16.20 31.44
N TRP A 155 1.25 -15.90 31.12
CA TRP A 155 0.30 -15.23 31.99
C TRP A 155 -0.97 -16.06 32.17
N SER A 156 -1.62 -15.87 33.32
CA SER A 156 -2.90 -16.48 33.67
C SER A 156 -4.00 -15.41 33.78
N TYR A 157 -5.18 -15.72 34.32
CA TYR A 157 -6.29 -14.76 34.40
C TYR A 157 -6.05 -13.63 35.43
N GLY A 158 -5.05 -13.76 36.29
CA GLY A 158 -4.61 -12.73 37.23
C GLY A 158 -3.39 -13.21 38.02
N ALA A 159 -2.75 -12.34 38.81
CA ALA A 159 -1.46 -12.62 39.45
C ALA A 159 -1.35 -13.95 40.24
N ASN A 160 -2.47 -14.47 40.75
CA ASN A 160 -2.55 -15.75 41.47
C ASN A 160 -3.70 -16.66 40.99
N ARG A 161 -4.19 -16.49 39.75
CA ARG A 161 -5.38 -17.20 39.24
C ARG A 161 -5.08 -18.03 37.98
N GLY A 162 -4.75 -19.29 38.20
CA GLY A 162 -4.48 -20.28 37.14
C GLY A 162 -3.00 -20.58 36.97
N THR A 163 -2.67 -21.46 36.03
CA THR A 163 -1.30 -21.96 35.81
C THR A 163 -0.58 -21.32 34.62
N GLY A 164 -1.25 -20.41 33.91
CA GLY A 164 -0.75 -19.80 32.67
C GLY A 164 -1.36 -20.45 31.42
N ASP A 165 -1.74 -19.64 30.43
CA ASP A 165 -2.26 -20.11 29.14
C ASP A 165 -1.89 -19.19 27.97
N ASN A 166 -2.02 -19.71 26.74
CA ASN A 166 -1.63 -19.00 25.52
C ASN A 166 -2.55 -17.82 25.18
N SER A 167 -3.78 -17.83 25.70
CA SER A 167 -4.76 -16.79 25.41
C SER A 167 -4.52 -15.53 26.24
N ASN A 168 -4.22 -15.66 27.54
CA ASN A 168 -3.79 -14.53 28.37
C ASN A 168 -2.39 -14.04 27.97
N SER A 169 -1.46 -14.97 27.72
CA SER A 169 -0.06 -14.63 27.41
C SER A 169 0.10 -13.78 26.16
N GLN A 170 -0.68 -14.03 25.10
CA GLN A 170 -0.59 -13.21 23.89
C GLN A 170 -1.05 -11.76 24.15
N PHE A 171 -2.08 -11.53 24.97
CA PHE A 171 -2.56 -10.17 25.26
C PHE A 171 -1.59 -9.43 26.17
N ALA A 172 -0.97 -10.13 27.13
CA ALA A 172 0.11 -9.57 27.93
C ALA A 172 1.27 -9.11 27.02
N LEU A 173 1.71 -9.96 26.09
CA LEU A 173 2.78 -9.60 25.15
C LEU A 173 2.40 -8.46 24.21
N LEU A 174 1.19 -8.46 23.64
CA LEU A 174 0.70 -7.35 22.83
C LEU A 174 0.74 -6.02 23.60
N ALA A 175 0.28 -6.03 24.85
CA ALA A 175 0.24 -4.84 25.69
C ALA A 175 1.64 -4.33 26.04
N LEU A 176 2.55 -5.23 26.43
CA LEU A 176 3.94 -4.89 26.71
C LEU A 176 4.65 -4.35 25.46
N HIS A 177 4.36 -4.93 24.29
CA HIS A 177 4.96 -4.52 23.03
C HIS A 177 4.54 -3.10 22.64
N GLU A 178 3.24 -2.79 22.68
CA GLU A 178 2.77 -1.43 22.38
C GLU A 178 3.20 -0.41 23.45
N ALA A 179 3.32 -0.82 24.72
CA ALA A 179 3.83 0.05 25.79
C ALA A 179 5.30 0.42 25.57
N ASP A 180 6.14 -0.55 25.19
CA ASP A 180 7.56 -0.31 24.88
C ASP A 180 7.74 0.61 23.67
N ARG A 181 6.93 0.42 22.61
CA ARG A 181 6.92 1.28 21.41
C ARG A 181 6.60 2.74 21.70
N VAL A 182 5.82 3.03 22.73
CA VAL A 182 5.55 4.40 23.18
C VAL A 182 6.50 4.88 24.28
N GLY A 183 7.56 4.14 24.59
CA GLY A 183 8.63 4.51 25.50
C GLY A 183 8.44 4.08 26.96
N VAL A 184 7.51 3.18 27.26
CA VAL A 184 7.40 2.55 28.59
C VAL A 184 8.29 1.32 28.64
N ARG A 185 9.44 1.43 29.30
CA ARG A 185 10.45 0.39 29.34
C ARG A 185 9.92 -0.90 29.96
N VAL A 186 10.08 -2.00 29.23
CA VAL A 186 9.84 -3.37 29.72
C VAL A 186 11.16 -4.04 30.10
N ARG A 187 11.17 -4.84 31.17
CA ARG A 187 12.35 -5.58 31.64
C ARG A 187 12.77 -6.66 30.62
N PRO A 188 14.06 -6.70 30.21
CA PRO A 188 14.53 -7.65 29.19
C PRO A 188 14.27 -9.13 29.51
N ASP A 189 14.26 -9.52 30.79
CA ASP A 189 14.02 -10.92 31.18
C ASP A 189 12.59 -11.39 30.93
N ILE A 190 11.63 -10.47 30.87
CA ILE A 190 10.23 -10.76 30.55
C ILE A 190 10.11 -11.30 29.13
N TRP A 191 10.79 -10.65 28.19
CA TRP A 191 10.85 -11.10 26.80
C TRP A 191 11.51 -12.48 26.69
N MET A 192 12.72 -12.63 27.26
CA MET A 192 13.47 -13.89 27.22
C MET A 192 12.67 -15.10 27.73
N LYS A 193 12.01 -14.95 28.89
CA LYS A 193 11.17 -16.01 29.46
C LYS A 193 9.97 -16.32 28.56
N SER A 194 9.34 -15.29 27.99
CA SER A 194 8.19 -15.47 27.10
C SER A 194 8.56 -16.20 25.81
N GLN A 195 9.70 -15.88 25.20
CA GLN A 195 10.17 -16.62 24.02
C GLN A 195 10.42 -18.08 24.34
N GLN A 196 11.08 -18.37 25.46
CA GLN A 196 11.31 -19.75 25.90
C GLN A 196 9.99 -20.50 26.08
N TYR A 197 9.00 -19.87 26.72
CA TYR A 197 7.65 -20.41 26.86
C TYR A 197 7.03 -20.74 25.50
N TRP A 198 6.93 -19.76 24.60
CA TRP A 198 6.25 -19.95 23.31
C TRP A 198 6.96 -20.96 22.40
N VAL A 199 8.29 -21.00 22.39
CA VAL A 199 9.07 -22.01 21.67
C VAL A 199 8.82 -23.40 22.26
N SER A 200 8.78 -23.54 23.59
CA SER A 200 8.51 -24.83 24.25
C SER A 200 7.07 -25.31 24.10
N CYS A 201 6.13 -24.38 23.93
CA CYS A 201 4.71 -24.67 23.75
C CYS A 201 4.34 -25.08 22.32
N ALA A 202 5.25 -24.88 21.35
CA ALA A 202 5.00 -25.21 19.95
C ALA A 202 4.93 -26.73 19.74
N ASN A 203 3.88 -27.20 19.09
CA ASN A 203 3.70 -28.62 18.77
C ASN A 203 4.63 -29.09 17.64
N SER A 204 4.79 -30.41 17.53
CA SER A 204 5.60 -31.04 16.48
C SER A 204 5.03 -30.87 15.06
N ASP A 205 3.80 -30.42 14.91
CA ASP A 205 3.19 -30.06 13.62
C ASP A 205 3.29 -28.55 13.31
N GLY A 206 3.87 -27.75 14.22
CA GLY A 206 3.99 -26.29 14.09
C GLY A 206 2.83 -25.49 14.70
N SER A 207 1.82 -26.15 15.27
CA SER A 207 0.66 -25.48 15.88
C SER A 207 0.86 -25.14 17.36
N TRP A 208 -0.06 -24.36 17.94
CA TRP A 208 -0.19 -24.20 19.38
C TRP A 208 -1.58 -24.61 19.85
N GLY A 209 -1.63 -25.33 20.98
CA GLY A 209 -2.85 -25.57 21.74
C GLY A 209 -3.14 -24.46 22.75
N TYR A 210 -4.12 -24.67 23.65
CA TYR A 210 -4.49 -23.64 24.65
C TYR A 210 -3.43 -23.44 25.74
N THR A 211 -2.73 -24.50 26.13
CA THR A 211 -1.66 -24.50 27.15
C THR A 211 -0.49 -25.36 26.69
N ILE A 212 0.66 -25.23 27.36
CA ILE A 212 1.80 -26.12 27.18
C ILE A 212 1.39 -27.60 27.37
N GLY A 213 1.91 -28.47 26.50
CA GLY A 213 1.63 -29.91 26.52
C GLY A 213 0.31 -30.33 25.86
N ASN A 214 -0.50 -29.39 25.35
CA ASN A 214 -1.70 -29.71 24.60
C ASN A 214 -1.36 -30.08 23.14
N SER A 215 -1.55 -31.36 22.79
CA SER A 215 -1.23 -31.91 21.47
C SER A 215 -2.18 -31.47 20.34
N GLY A 216 -3.34 -30.87 20.67
CA GLY A 216 -4.30 -30.34 19.70
C GLY A 216 -4.10 -28.84 19.45
N GLY A 217 -3.68 -28.48 18.24
CA GLY A 217 -3.58 -27.09 17.81
C GLY A 217 -4.91 -26.48 17.37
N SER A 218 -5.08 -25.17 17.58
CA SER A 218 -6.21 -24.41 17.01
C SER A 218 -5.74 -23.22 16.18
N GLY A 219 -6.56 -22.72 15.26
CA GLY A 219 -6.27 -21.51 14.50
C GLY A 219 -5.99 -20.32 15.41
N SER A 220 -6.88 -20.07 16.37
CA SER A 220 -6.73 -18.96 17.33
C SER A 220 -5.41 -19.00 18.12
N MET A 221 -5.03 -20.17 18.65
CA MET A 221 -3.81 -20.32 19.44
C MET A 221 -2.55 -20.39 18.56
N THR A 222 -2.63 -20.94 17.36
CA THR A 222 -1.50 -20.89 16.41
C THR A 222 -1.23 -19.45 15.96
N CYS A 223 -2.27 -18.65 15.70
CA CYS A 223 -2.10 -17.22 15.45
C CYS A 223 -1.47 -16.50 16.65
N ALA A 224 -1.87 -16.86 17.88
CA ALA A 224 -1.27 -16.35 19.10
C ALA A 224 0.23 -16.67 19.21
N GLY A 225 0.60 -17.91 18.90
CA GLY A 225 1.98 -18.38 18.92
C GLY A 225 2.84 -17.68 17.88
N ILE A 226 2.37 -17.56 16.64
CA ILE A 226 3.05 -16.82 15.58
C ILE A 226 3.31 -15.37 16.00
N ALA A 227 2.26 -14.67 16.45
CA ALA A 227 2.37 -13.27 16.86
C ALA A 227 3.31 -13.08 18.06
N SER A 228 3.25 -13.99 19.04
CA SER A 228 4.05 -13.91 20.25
C SER A 228 5.53 -14.22 19.98
N ILE A 229 5.84 -15.22 19.15
CA ILE A 229 7.20 -15.51 18.70
C ILE A 229 7.76 -14.33 17.92
N TRP A 230 6.97 -13.73 17.04
CA TRP A 230 7.40 -12.56 16.28
C TRP A 230 7.77 -11.39 17.21
N ILE A 231 6.85 -10.99 18.11
CA ILE A 231 7.09 -9.92 19.09
C ILE A 231 8.32 -10.22 19.95
N THR A 232 8.40 -11.42 20.52
CA THR A 232 9.51 -11.75 21.42
C THR A 232 10.85 -11.84 20.67
N SER A 233 10.85 -12.25 19.40
CA SER A 233 12.06 -12.27 18.57
C SER A 233 12.54 -10.87 18.22
N GLU A 234 11.63 -9.92 18.02
CA GLU A 234 11.97 -8.50 17.83
C GLU A 234 12.66 -7.91 19.07
N HIS A 235 12.15 -8.25 20.26
CA HIS A 235 12.65 -7.71 21.54
C HIS A 235 13.91 -8.42 22.08
N ILE A 236 14.06 -9.72 21.84
CA ILE A 236 15.21 -10.52 22.29
C ILE A 236 16.31 -10.55 21.25
N GLY A 237 15.92 -10.50 19.98
CA GLY A 237 16.78 -10.73 18.84
C GLY A 237 18.08 -9.98 19.07
N THR A 238 19.20 -10.72 19.06
CA THR A 238 20.46 -10.08 18.72
C THR A 238 20.27 -9.61 17.30
N PRO A 239 20.13 -8.30 17.03
CA PRO A 239 19.98 -7.84 15.67
C PRO A 239 21.21 -8.32 14.89
N ASP A 240 21.00 -8.64 13.62
CA ASP A 240 22.10 -9.08 12.75
C ASP A 240 23.12 -7.95 12.60
N ALA A 241 22.64 -6.71 12.70
CA ALA A 241 23.42 -5.54 13.01
C ALA A 241 23.64 -5.33 14.53
N ARG A 242 24.88 -5.10 14.95
CA ARG A 242 25.21 -4.74 16.35
C ARG A 242 26.01 -3.45 16.42
N ALA A 243 25.58 -2.53 17.29
CA ALA A 243 26.40 -1.37 17.63
C ALA A 243 27.53 -1.78 18.60
N ALA A 244 28.78 -1.46 18.24
CA ALA A 244 29.96 -1.61 19.08
C ALA A 244 30.66 -0.26 19.22
N GLN A 245 30.53 0.37 20.39
CA GLN A 245 31.11 1.68 20.78
C GLN A 245 30.91 2.81 19.75
N ASN A 246 31.71 2.85 18.67
CA ASN A 246 31.70 3.87 17.62
C ASN A 246 31.41 3.32 16.20
N ALA A 247 31.03 2.05 16.04
CA ALA A 247 30.77 1.43 14.74
C ALA A 247 29.58 0.45 14.81
N VAL A 248 28.96 0.17 13.65
CA VAL A 248 27.93 -0.86 13.51
C VAL A 248 28.51 -2.06 12.77
N SER A 249 28.47 -3.24 13.39
CA SER A 249 28.78 -4.52 12.77
C SER A 249 27.53 -5.07 12.10
N CYS A 250 27.44 -4.98 10.77
CA CYS A 250 26.29 -5.47 9.99
C CYS A 250 26.39 -6.97 9.66
N CYS A 251 25.24 -7.58 9.34
CA CYS A 251 25.14 -8.86 8.61
C CYS A 251 25.48 -10.15 9.38
N GLY A 252 24.96 -10.29 10.59
CA GLY A 252 25.04 -11.50 11.44
C GLY A 252 24.30 -12.74 10.90
N GLY A 253 23.40 -12.60 9.93
CA GLY A 253 22.73 -13.70 9.25
C GLY A 253 21.59 -14.34 10.06
N GLY A 254 20.48 -13.62 10.18
CA GLY A 254 19.30 -14.06 10.91
C GLY A 254 18.40 -14.93 10.03
N ALA A 255 18.21 -16.17 10.43
CA ALA A 255 17.10 -16.97 9.94
C ALA A 255 15.85 -16.62 10.77
N SER A 256 14.70 -16.45 10.10
CA SER A 256 13.38 -16.52 10.75
C SER A 256 13.36 -17.73 11.70
N PRO A 257 12.87 -17.61 12.95
CA PRO A 257 12.82 -18.76 13.84
C PRO A 257 12.13 -19.92 13.14
N ARG A 258 12.78 -21.09 13.02
CA ARG A 258 12.21 -22.26 12.30
C ARG A 258 10.79 -22.64 12.76
N VAL A 259 10.45 -22.26 13.99
CA VAL A 259 9.10 -22.42 14.56
C VAL A 259 8.06 -21.56 13.85
N LEU A 260 8.40 -20.33 13.42
CA LEU A 260 7.52 -19.41 12.71
C LEU A 260 7.14 -19.95 11.32
N GLU A 261 8.11 -20.41 10.52
CA GLU A 261 7.82 -20.95 9.18
C GLU A 261 6.96 -22.22 9.26
N ARG A 262 7.25 -23.13 10.19
CA ARG A 262 6.41 -24.33 10.40
C ARG A 262 4.98 -23.99 10.82
N ALA A 263 4.82 -22.94 11.60
CA ALA A 263 3.51 -22.45 12.00
C ALA A 263 2.74 -21.82 10.84
N MET A 264 3.43 -21.05 9.99
CA MET A 264 2.87 -20.49 8.77
C MET A 264 2.44 -21.61 7.81
N ASP A 265 3.24 -22.68 7.66
CA ASP A 265 2.87 -23.86 6.89
C ASP A 265 1.62 -24.56 7.45
N TRP A 266 1.55 -24.73 8.77
CA TRP A 266 0.39 -25.34 9.42
C TRP A 266 -0.88 -24.52 9.18
N LEU A 267 -0.78 -23.20 9.36
CA LEU A 267 -1.89 -22.27 9.19
C LEU A 267 -2.32 -22.19 7.73
N GLY A 268 -1.39 -22.16 6.78
CA GLY A 268 -1.68 -22.20 5.34
C GLY A 268 -2.41 -23.47 4.91
N LYS A 269 -2.00 -24.64 5.40
CA LYS A 269 -2.66 -25.93 5.10
C LYS A 269 -4.06 -26.07 5.69
N ARG A 270 -4.37 -25.29 6.73
CA ARG A 270 -5.67 -25.32 7.44
C ARG A 270 -6.37 -23.96 7.39
N PHE A 271 -6.01 -23.14 6.40
CA PHE A 271 -6.54 -21.80 6.30
C PHE A 271 -8.07 -21.84 6.20
N SER A 272 -8.73 -21.00 6.99
CA SER A 272 -10.18 -20.83 6.91
C SER A 272 -10.55 -19.43 7.37
N VAL A 273 -11.65 -18.92 6.83
CA VAL A 273 -12.31 -17.68 7.29
C VAL A 273 -13.72 -17.92 7.80
N VAL A 274 -14.21 -19.17 7.73
CA VAL A 274 -15.57 -19.57 8.10
C VAL A 274 -15.62 -20.49 9.33
N GLU A 275 -14.47 -21.00 9.77
CA GLU A 275 -14.30 -21.79 10.99
C GLU A 275 -12.98 -21.46 11.66
N ASN A 276 -12.85 -21.79 12.95
CA ASN A 276 -11.59 -21.74 13.68
C ASN A 276 -10.95 -23.13 13.63
N PRO A 277 -9.87 -23.33 12.84
CA PRO A 277 -9.25 -24.63 12.65
C PRO A 277 -8.95 -25.32 13.98
N GLY A 278 -9.21 -26.63 14.08
CA GLY A 278 -8.97 -27.40 15.30
C GLY A 278 -9.92 -27.14 16.48
N SER A 279 -10.87 -26.22 16.36
CA SER A 279 -11.84 -25.89 17.43
C SER A 279 -13.24 -26.48 17.23
N GLY A 280 -13.44 -27.32 16.21
CA GLY A 280 -14.70 -28.00 15.95
C GLY A 280 -15.80 -27.13 15.30
N GLY A 281 -15.43 -26.09 14.56
CA GLY A 281 -16.35 -25.24 13.79
C GLY A 281 -16.15 -23.74 14.05
N GLN A 282 -17.25 -22.99 14.19
CA GLN A 282 -17.26 -21.52 14.35
C GLN A 282 -16.97 -21.02 15.78
N THR A 283 -16.62 -21.91 16.70
CA THR A 283 -16.32 -21.52 18.07
C THR A 283 -15.10 -20.59 18.11
N TRP A 284 -15.27 -19.40 18.71
CA TRP A 284 -14.25 -18.34 18.75
C TRP A 284 -13.81 -17.84 17.37
N LEU A 285 -14.71 -17.82 16.38
CA LEU A 285 -14.39 -17.43 15.01
C LEU A 285 -13.87 -15.99 14.94
N TYR A 286 -14.54 -15.02 15.56
CA TYR A 286 -14.12 -13.62 15.45
C TYR A 286 -12.79 -13.38 16.17
N TYR A 287 -12.58 -14.07 17.28
CA TYR A 287 -11.30 -14.06 17.97
C TYR A 287 -10.17 -14.64 17.11
N TYR A 288 -10.43 -15.76 16.42
CA TYR A 288 -9.50 -16.34 15.46
C TYR A 288 -9.21 -15.41 14.29
N LEU A 289 -10.23 -14.81 13.66
CA LEU A 289 -10.06 -13.86 12.57
C LEU A 289 -9.21 -12.66 13.00
N TYR A 290 -9.43 -12.12 14.20
CA TYR A 290 -8.56 -11.10 14.78
C TYR A 290 -7.11 -11.59 14.98
N GLY A 291 -6.91 -12.86 15.33
CA GLY A 291 -5.60 -13.50 15.31
C GLY A 291 -4.99 -13.59 13.90
N LEU A 292 -5.79 -13.97 12.91
CA LEU A 292 -5.37 -14.12 11.51
C LEU A 292 -4.91 -12.78 10.91
N GLU A 293 -5.64 -11.70 11.18
CA GLU A 293 -5.24 -10.34 10.79
C GLU A 293 -3.88 -9.95 11.39
N ARG A 294 -3.66 -10.24 12.67
CA ARG A 294 -2.36 -10.00 13.33
C ARG A 294 -1.24 -10.79 12.69
N VAL A 295 -1.47 -12.07 12.38
CA VAL A 295 -0.48 -12.91 11.67
C VAL A 295 -0.12 -12.30 10.32
N GLY A 296 -1.12 -11.96 9.50
CA GLY A 296 -0.88 -11.39 8.17
C GLY A 296 -0.05 -10.12 8.22
N ARG A 297 -0.28 -9.27 9.23
CA ARG A 297 0.46 -8.02 9.40
C ARG A 297 1.85 -8.18 10.00
N PHE A 298 1.99 -8.91 11.10
CA PHE A 298 3.30 -9.07 11.76
C PHE A 298 4.26 -9.84 10.86
N THR A 299 3.77 -10.85 10.14
CA THR A 299 4.60 -11.59 9.19
C THR A 299 4.76 -10.88 7.84
N ALA A 300 4.08 -9.74 7.64
CA ALA A 300 4.08 -8.99 6.39
C ALA A 300 3.69 -9.86 5.17
N ARG A 301 2.76 -10.81 5.34
CA ARG A 301 2.35 -11.78 4.30
C ARG A 301 0.97 -11.39 3.76
N ARG A 302 0.88 -11.18 2.44
CA ARG A 302 -0.42 -11.05 1.75
C ARG A 302 -1.19 -12.37 1.75
N PHE A 303 -0.47 -13.48 1.53
CA PHE A 303 -1.05 -14.82 1.43
C PHE A 303 -0.69 -15.67 2.65
N ILE A 304 -1.65 -16.46 3.13
CA ILE A 304 -1.43 -17.53 4.11
C ILE A 304 -1.76 -18.84 3.41
N GLY A 305 -0.73 -19.62 3.08
CA GLY A 305 -0.88 -20.65 2.05
C GLY A 305 -1.13 -19.99 0.69
N GLU A 306 -2.18 -20.40 0.00
CA GLU A 306 -2.59 -19.87 -1.30
C GLU A 306 -3.68 -18.78 -1.19
N SER A 307 -4.13 -18.48 0.04
CA SER A 307 -5.30 -17.62 0.30
C SER A 307 -4.92 -16.19 0.65
N ASP A 308 -5.54 -15.19 -0.01
CA ASP A 308 -5.47 -13.79 0.42
C ASP A 308 -6.37 -13.61 1.64
N TRP A 309 -5.75 -13.70 2.81
CA TRP A 309 -6.45 -13.76 4.08
C TRP A 309 -7.41 -12.58 4.29
N TYR A 310 -7.04 -11.40 3.79
CA TYR A 310 -7.83 -10.19 3.98
C TYR A 310 -9.03 -10.18 3.03
N LEU A 311 -8.81 -10.43 1.73
CA LEU A 311 -9.89 -10.41 0.74
C LEU A 311 -10.95 -11.47 1.07
N GLU A 312 -10.53 -12.68 1.40
CA GLU A 312 -11.44 -13.78 1.76
C GLU A 312 -12.17 -13.52 3.08
N GLY A 313 -11.45 -13.03 4.10
CA GLY A 313 -12.05 -12.69 5.39
C GLY A 313 -13.02 -11.52 5.30
N ALA A 314 -12.68 -10.47 4.56
CA ALA A 314 -13.55 -9.32 4.34
C ALA A 314 -14.82 -9.72 3.58
N ARG A 315 -14.71 -10.58 2.57
CA ARG A 315 -15.88 -11.11 1.85
C ARG A 315 -16.81 -11.85 2.79
N THR A 316 -16.26 -12.68 3.66
CA THR A 316 -17.02 -13.49 4.62
C THR A 316 -17.72 -12.61 5.66
N LEU A 317 -17.00 -11.65 6.25
CA LEU A 317 -17.56 -10.72 7.23
C LEU A 317 -18.64 -9.83 6.62
N VAL A 318 -18.40 -9.24 5.46
CA VAL A 318 -19.41 -8.39 4.79
C VAL A 318 -20.68 -9.19 4.48
N ALA A 319 -20.56 -10.48 4.13
CA ALA A 319 -21.69 -11.36 3.88
C ALA A 319 -22.44 -11.80 5.15
N SER A 320 -21.75 -11.93 6.29
CA SER A 320 -22.33 -12.42 7.55
C SER A 320 -22.83 -11.32 8.49
N GLN A 321 -22.49 -10.05 8.23
CA GLN A 321 -22.91 -8.92 9.06
C GLN A 321 -24.43 -8.78 9.10
N ASP A 322 -24.99 -8.54 10.29
CA ASP A 322 -26.42 -8.31 10.45
C ASP A 322 -26.85 -7.05 9.68
N ALA A 323 -27.74 -7.23 8.71
CA ALA A 323 -28.09 -6.17 7.76
C ALA A 323 -28.80 -4.98 8.42
N LEU A 324 -29.53 -5.22 9.52
CA LEU A 324 -30.37 -4.24 10.22
C LEU A 324 -29.58 -3.45 11.27
N SER A 325 -28.95 -4.14 12.20
CA SER A 325 -28.21 -3.55 13.32
C SER A 325 -26.79 -3.14 12.94
N GLY A 326 -26.15 -3.84 12.00
CA GLY A 326 -24.74 -3.68 11.66
C GLY A 326 -23.79 -4.48 12.56
N ALA A 327 -24.30 -5.19 13.55
CA ALA A 327 -23.50 -5.98 14.49
C ALA A 327 -23.00 -7.29 13.86
N PHE A 328 -21.90 -7.81 14.41
CA PHE A 328 -21.47 -9.17 14.19
C PHE A 328 -21.83 -10.01 15.42
N ARG A 329 -22.44 -11.17 15.17
CA ARG A 329 -22.86 -12.09 16.25
C ARG A 329 -22.20 -13.43 16.00
N GLY A 330 -21.36 -13.86 16.93
CA GLY A 330 -20.94 -15.26 16.98
C GLY A 330 -22.07 -16.11 17.54
N GLY A 331 -21.92 -17.43 17.50
CA GLY A 331 -22.86 -18.33 18.16
C GLY A 331 -23.03 -18.00 19.65
N ARG A 332 -23.74 -18.84 20.40
CA ARG A 332 -24.07 -18.59 21.83
C ARG A 332 -22.89 -18.30 22.78
N ILE A 333 -21.65 -18.49 22.33
CA ILE A 333 -20.41 -18.38 23.10
C ILE A 333 -19.74 -17.01 22.96
N GLU A 334 -19.93 -16.29 21.85
CA GLU A 334 -19.26 -15.00 21.61
C GLU A 334 -20.19 -13.82 21.88
N ASP A 335 -19.77 -12.94 22.78
CA ASP A 335 -20.49 -11.73 23.11
C ASP A 335 -20.56 -10.77 21.89
N PRO A 336 -21.73 -10.19 21.55
CA PRO A 336 -21.87 -9.33 20.38
C PRO A 336 -20.96 -8.10 20.36
N VAL A 337 -20.69 -7.47 21.52
CA VAL A 337 -19.80 -6.31 21.61
C VAL A 337 -18.37 -6.73 21.28
N VAL A 338 -17.93 -7.85 21.85
CA VAL A 338 -16.59 -8.42 21.62
C VAL A 338 -16.44 -8.89 20.16
N ALA A 339 -17.42 -9.65 19.64
CA ALA A 339 -17.43 -10.15 18.27
C ALA A 339 -17.40 -9.01 17.24
N THR A 340 -18.23 -7.98 17.44
CA THR A 340 -18.24 -6.79 16.58
C THR A 340 -16.94 -6.03 16.64
N SER A 341 -16.32 -5.91 17.82
CA SER A 341 -15.03 -5.24 17.96
C SER A 341 -13.91 -6.00 17.24
N PHE A 342 -13.86 -7.33 17.32
CA PHE A 342 -12.87 -8.14 16.59
C PHE A 342 -13.09 -8.12 15.08
N ALA A 343 -14.34 -8.19 14.60
CA ALA A 343 -14.66 -8.06 13.19
C ALA A 343 -14.28 -6.67 12.65
N LEU A 344 -14.56 -5.62 13.42
CA LEU A 344 -14.19 -4.25 13.07
C LEU A 344 -12.67 -4.08 13.01
N LEU A 345 -11.92 -4.63 13.98
CA LEU A 345 -10.46 -4.64 13.95
C LEU A 345 -9.93 -5.35 12.71
N PHE A 346 -10.49 -6.52 12.34
CA PHE A 346 -10.10 -7.24 11.14
C PHE A 346 -10.28 -6.39 9.87
N LEU A 347 -11.47 -5.83 9.68
CA LEU A 347 -11.81 -5.04 8.48
C LEU A 347 -11.00 -3.74 8.41
N ALA A 348 -10.86 -3.03 9.54
CA ALA A 348 -10.20 -1.74 9.58
C ALA A 348 -8.68 -1.84 9.47
N LYS A 349 -8.05 -2.81 10.14
CA LYS A 349 -6.59 -2.95 10.14
C LYS A 349 -6.05 -3.73 8.94
N GLY A 350 -6.87 -4.59 8.32
CA GLY A 350 -6.44 -5.38 7.17
C GLY A 350 -6.38 -4.60 5.85
N ARG A 351 -7.00 -3.41 5.79
CA ARG A 351 -6.94 -2.49 4.64
C ARG A 351 -5.86 -1.41 4.71
N ARG A 352 -4.97 -1.46 5.71
CA ARG A 352 -3.88 -0.48 5.82
C ARG A 352 -3.13 -0.38 4.49
N PRO A 353 -2.83 0.83 3.99
CA PRO A 353 -2.06 0.99 2.77
C PRO A 353 -0.71 0.29 2.86
N VAL A 354 -0.34 -0.44 1.81
CA VAL A 354 0.96 -1.09 1.68
C VAL A 354 1.91 -0.10 1.02
N ILE A 355 2.93 0.36 1.74
CA ILE A 355 3.88 1.36 1.23
C ILE A 355 5.09 0.72 0.54
N VAL A 356 5.53 -0.46 1.00
CA VAL A 356 6.70 -1.17 0.49
C VAL A 356 6.41 -2.65 0.26
N ALA A 357 6.84 -3.17 -0.89
CA ALA A 357 6.97 -4.59 -1.19
C ALA A 357 8.44 -5.01 -1.10
N LYS A 358 8.82 -5.76 -0.06
CA LYS A 358 10.16 -6.34 0.09
C LYS A 358 10.29 -7.61 -0.76
N SER A 359 11.23 -7.61 -1.69
CA SER A 359 11.52 -8.74 -2.57
C SER A 359 12.06 -9.94 -1.77
N ARG A 360 11.31 -11.04 -1.74
CA ARG A 360 11.84 -12.38 -1.45
C ARG A 360 12.31 -12.97 -2.76
N HIS A 361 13.61 -13.23 -2.85
CA HIS A 361 14.27 -13.78 -4.01
C HIS A 361 15.28 -14.84 -3.60
N ASP A 362 15.67 -15.68 -4.55
CA ASP A 362 16.73 -16.65 -4.31
C ASP A 362 18.12 -16.00 -4.41
N PRO A 363 19.11 -16.50 -3.65
CA PRO A 363 18.99 -17.56 -2.66
C PRO A 363 18.28 -17.09 -1.37
N GLN A 364 17.41 -17.94 -0.81
CA GLN A 364 16.54 -17.61 0.34
C GLN A 364 17.24 -17.00 1.58
N SER A 365 18.55 -17.22 1.74
CA SER A 365 19.33 -16.70 2.87
C SER A 365 19.84 -15.27 2.68
N ASP A 366 19.69 -14.66 1.50
CA ASP A 366 20.35 -13.39 1.18
C ASP A 366 19.41 -12.19 1.18
N TRP A 367 18.17 -12.35 0.71
CA TRP A 367 17.20 -11.25 0.56
C TRP A 367 16.79 -10.58 1.88
N ASN A 368 17.01 -11.25 3.03
CA ASN A 368 16.56 -10.81 4.35
C ASN A 368 17.68 -10.77 5.42
N ARG A 369 18.90 -10.36 5.04
CA ARG A 369 20.04 -10.27 5.97
C ARG A 369 19.86 -9.31 7.16
N HIS A 370 18.88 -8.41 7.06
CA HIS A 370 18.49 -7.46 8.11
C HIS A 370 16.98 -7.61 8.29
N GLY A 371 16.55 -8.51 9.19
CA GLY A 371 15.17 -8.99 9.23
C GLY A 371 14.12 -7.92 9.59
N HIS A 372 14.53 -6.89 10.33
CA HIS A 372 13.66 -5.82 10.83
C HIS A 372 13.86 -4.47 10.12
N ASP A 373 14.57 -4.45 8.98
CA ASP A 373 14.89 -3.23 8.24
C ASP A 373 13.64 -2.44 7.82
N ILE A 374 12.73 -3.06 7.06
CA ILE A 374 11.54 -2.43 6.52
C ILE A 374 10.47 -2.26 7.61
N SER A 375 10.39 -3.15 8.60
CA SER A 375 9.48 -2.95 9.73
C SER A 375 9.82 -1.67 10.49
N HIS A 376 11.06 -1.48 10.90
CA HIS A 376 11.46 -0.27 11.61
C HIS A 376 11.38 0.98 10.73
N LEU A 377 11.72 0.88 9.44
CA LEU A 377 11.54 2.01 8.52
C LEU A 377 10.06 2.41 8.42
N VAL A 378 9.15 1.46 8.23
CA VAL A 378 7.71 1.73 8.09
C VAL A 378 7.11 2.25 9.39
N GLU A 379 7.56 1.74 10.55
CA GLU A 379 7.16 2.29 11.85
C GLU A 379 7.61 3.74 12.05
N HIS A 380 8.84 4.04 11.62
CA HIS A 380 9.36 5.40 11.64
C HIS A 380 8.54 6.34 10.76
N VAL A 381 8.21 5.93 9.54
CA VAL A 381 7.34 6.69 8.61
C VAL A 381 5.93 6.84 9.18
N GLU A 382 5.33 5.77 9.73
CA GLU A 382 4.01 5.78 10.34
C GLU A 382 3.92 6.84 11.45
N SER A 383 4.96 6.98 12.27
CA SER A 383 5.00 8.01 13.33
C SER A 383 4.92 9.45 12.79
N ARG A 384 5.50 9.72 11.60
CA ARG A 384 5.50 11.04 10.93
C ARG A 384 4.22 11.29 10.17
N TRP A 385 3.66 10.25 9.57
CA TRP A 385 2.46 10.33 8.74
C TRP A 385 1.18 9.99 9.51
N ARG A 386 1.26 9.91 10.84
CA ARG A 386 0.16 9.54 11.73
C ARG A 386 -1.11 10.39 11.54
N LYS A 387 -0.96 11.66 11.13
CA LYS A 387 -2.10 12.53 10.84
C LYS A 387 -2.87 12.11 9.58
N ASP A 388 -2.14 11.71 8.53
CA ASP A 388 -2.72 11.33 7.23
C ASP A 388 -3.18 9.87 7.24
N TYR A 389 -2.46 9.01 7.98
CA TYR A 389 -2.75 7.58 8.13
C TYR A 389 -2.89 7.22 9.62
N PRO A 390 -3.95 7.70 10.30
CA PRO A 390 -4.16 7.45 11.74
C PRO A 390 -4.36 5.97 12.06
N ALA A 391 -4.88 5.22 11.10
CA ALA A 391 -5.00 3.78 11.20
C ALA A 391 -3.66 3.06 11.06
N GLY A 392 -2.60 3.71 10.56
CA GLY A 392 -1.25 3.18 10.33
C GLY A 392 -0.96 2.74 8.89
N LEU A 393 0.30 2.39 8.62
CA LEU A 393 0.82 1.88 7.35
C LEU A 393 1.13 0.38 7.44
N SER A 394 1.41 -0.24 6.30
CA SER A 394 1.83 -1.65 6.21
C SER A 394 2.88 -1.83 5.12
N TRP A 395 3.57 -2.96 5.17
CA TRP A 395 4.47 -3.44 4.12
C TRP A 395 4.23 -4.94 3.96
N HIS A 396 4.69 -5.51 2.86
CA HIS A 396 4.65 -6.95 2.68
C HIS A 396 5.93 -7.52 2.08
N ILE A 397 6.06 -8.83 2.20
CA ILE A 397 7.04 -9.64 1.47
C ILE A 397 6.37 -10.12 0.18
N LEU A 398 7.02 -9.85 -0.94
CA LEU A 398 6.61 -10.29 -2.27
C LEU A 398 7.51 -11.44 -2.73
N ASP A 399 6.92 -12.57 -3.14
CA ASP A 399 7.67 -13.67 -3.74
C ASP A 399 8.01 -13.36 -5.20
N THR A 400 9.12 -12.65 -5.41
CA THR A 400 9.43 -12.03 -6.70
C THR A 400 9.57 -13.03 -7.87
N PRO A 401 10.12 -14.24 -7.69
CA PRO A 401 10.21 -15.23 -8.77
C PRO A 401 8.88 -15.61 -9.41
N SER A 402 7.80 -15.62 -8.62
CA SER A 402 6.45 -16.00 -9.06
C SER A 402 5.50 -14.80 -9.22
N ALA A 403 5.90 -13.61 -8.79
CA ALA A 403 5.07 -12.41 -8.78
C ALA A 403 4.64 -11.95 -10.18
N THR A 404 3.35 -11.64 -10.32
CA THR A 404 2.79 -10.98 -11.50
C THR A 404 2.95 -9.46 -11.43
N LEU A 405 2.59 -8.74 -12.50
CA LEU A 405 2.51 -7.28 -12.47
C LEU A 405 1.48 -6.79 -11.43
N ASP A 406 0.35 -7.48 -11.29
CA ASP A 406 -0.69 -7.12 -10.32
C ASP A 406 -0.21 -7.29 -8.88
N ASP A 407 0.68 -8.26 -8.64
CA ASP A 407 1.33 -8.44 -7.34
C ASP A 407 2.33 -7.32 -7.04
N LEU A 408 3.12 -6.89 -8.04
CA LEU A 408 4.04 -5.76 -7.92
C LEU A 408 3.28 -4.46 -7.62
N LEU A 409 2.15 -4.22 -8.32
CA LEU A 409 1.31 -3.03 -8.16
C LEU A 409 0.57 -2.95 -6.82
N GLN A 410 0.66 -3.98 -5.98
CA GLN A 410 0.10 -3.92 -4.64
C GLN A 410 0.84 -2.96 -3.70
N ALA A 411 2.06 -2.55 -4.05
CA ALA A 411 2.81 -1.53 -3.34
C ALA A 411 3.40 -0.52 -4.34
N PRO A 412 3.50 0.77 -3.98
CA PRO A 412 4.10 1.78 -4.84
C PRO A 412 5.64 1.72 -4.87
N VAL A 413 6.26 1.08 -3.87
CA VAL A 413 7.72 0.94 -3.76
C VAL A 413 8.09 -0.54 -3.68
N PHE A 414 8.93 -0.99 -4.60
CA PHE A 414 9.54 -2.31 -4.61
C PHE A 414 10.95 -2.19 -4.02
N TRP A 415 11.19 -2.89 -2.91
CA TRP A 415 12.46 -2.92 -2.20
C TRP A 415 13.28 -4.17 -2.55
N LEU A 416 14.50 -3.98 -3.03
CA LEU A 416 15.42 -5.06 -3.38
C LEU A 416 16.76 -4.90 -2.65
N SER A 417 17.12 -5.87 -1.80
CA SER A 417 18.38 -5.83 -1.06
C SER A 417 19.05 -7.19 -1.02
N GLY A 418 20.38 -7.22 -1.06
CA GLY A 418 21.17 -8.44 -1.00
C GLY A 418 22.66 -8.17 -0.98
N LYS A 419 23.44 -9.22 -0.77
CA LYS A 419 24.91 -9.20 -0.78
C LYS A 419 25.49 -9.92 -1.99
N ILE A 420 24.85 -11.00 -2.41
CA ILE A 420 25.32 -11.84 -3.53
C ILE A 420 24.37 -11.75 -4.72
N ALA A 421 24.68 -12.48 -5.78
CA ALA A 421 23.78 -12.60 -6.92
C ALA A 421 22.40 -13.14 -6.50
N PHE A 422 21.35 -12.58 -7.09
CA PHE A 422 19.93 -12.85 -6.84
C PHE A 422 19.21 -13.42 -8.07
N ASP A 423 18.10 -14.12 -7.85
CA ASP A 423 17.20 -14.56 -8.92
C ASP A 423 15.78 -14.01 -8.66
N LEU A 424 15.32 -13.13 -9.57
CA LEU A 424 13.97 -12.55 -9.52
C LEU A 424 12.96 -13.32 -10.35
N GLY A 425 13.34 -14.46 -10.95
CA GLY A 425 12.54 -15.24 -11.87
C GLY A 425 12.59 -14.75 -13.32
N PRO A 426 11.84 -15.40 -14.22
CA PRO A 426 11.90 -15.12 -15.65
C PRO A 426 11.45 -13.69 -15.99
N ASN A 427 12.06 -13.13 -17.04
CA ASN A 427 11.71 -11.83 -17.62
C ASN A 427 11.63 -10.69 -16.58
N ALA A 428 12.51 -10.71 -15.57
CA ALA A 428 12.50 -9.74 -14.48
C ALA A 428 12.59 -8.29 -14.97
N GLY A 429 13.50 -7.99 -15.90
CA GLY A 429 13.63 -6.65 -16.50
C GLY A 429 12.33 -6.13 -17.12
N THR A 430 11.67 -6.94 -17.97
CA THR A 430 10.39 -6.57 -18.60
C THR A 430 9.27 -6.38 -17.59
N ARG A 431 9.15 -7.26 -16.58
CA ARG A 431 8.13 -7.13 -15.52
C ARG A 431 8.33 -5.85 -14.70
N LEU A 432 9.57 -5.56 -14.34
CA LEU A 432 9.91 -4.37 -13.56
C LEU A 432 9.80 -3.09 -14.39
N ARG A 433 10.07 -3.12 -15.71
CA ARG A 433 9.77 -2.01 -16.62
C ARG A 433 8.28 -1.70 -16.66
N ALA A 434 7.43 -2.71 -16.85
CA ALA A 434 5.98 -2.54 -16.82
C ALA A 434 5.49 -1.99 -15.47
N TYR A 435 6.07 -2.45 -14.36
CA TYR A 435 5.77 -1.89 -13.03
C TYR A 435 6.12 -0.40 -12.92
N ILE A 436 7.29 0.02 -13.45
CA ILE A 436 7.69 1.44 -13.48
C ILE A 436 6.78 2.27 -14.38
N ASP A 437 6.40 1.74 -15.55
CA ASP A 437 5.50 2.40 -16.50
C ASP A 437 4.10 2.65 -15.89
N GLU A 438 3.70 1.80 -14.93
CA GLU A 438 2.45 1.93 -14.17
C GLU A 438 2.57 2.80 -12.90
N GLY A 439 3.68 3.52 -12.76
CA GLY A 439 3.90 4.42 -11.63
C GLY A 439 4.65 3.80 -10.46
N GLY A 440 5.03 2.52 -10.54
CA GLY A 440 5.86 1.84 -9.56
C GLY A 440 7.23 2.48 -9.39
N PHE A 441 7.82 2.32 -8.21
CA PHE A 441 9.14 2.84 -7.88
C PHE A 441 10.03 1.71 -7.38
N ILE A 442 11.30 1.68 -7.79
CA ILE A 442 12.26 0.67 -7.31
C ILE A 442 13.27 1.36 -6.40
N PHE A 443 13.42 0.82 -5.19
CA PHE A 443 14.47 1.20 -4.26
C PHE A 443 15.34 -0.03 -3.95
N ALA A 444 16.62 0.04 -4.31
CA ALA A 444 17.54 -1.07 -4.17
C ALA A 444 18.75 -0.74 -3.29
N GLU A 445 19.35 -1.76 -2.70
CA GLU A 445 20.57 -1.66 -1.92
C GLU A 445 21.46 -2.89 -2.02
N ALA A 446 22.75 -2.69 -2.25
CA ALA A 446 23.76 -3.70 -1.99
C ALA A 446 24.11 -3.66 -0.51
N CYS A 447 23.53 -4.58 0.28
CA CYS A 447 23.71 -4.58 1.72
C CYS A 447 25.00 -5.31 2.10
N CYS A 448 25.56 -4.99 3.27
CA CYS A 448 26.81 -5.56 3.79
C CYS A 448 28.09 -5.13 3.04
N PRO A 449 29.27 -5.25 3.68
CA PRO A 449 30.54 -5.18 2.97
C PRO A 449 30.73 -6.35 1.98
N ALA A 450 31.53 -6.08 0.94
CA ALA A 450 31.92 -6.98 -0.13
C ALA A 450 30.73 -7.53 -0.95
N SER A 451 29.84 -6.63 -1.37
CA SER A 451 28.61 -6.96 -2.13
C SER A 451 28.73 -6.67 -3.63
N GLY A 452 29.92 -6.92 -4.18
CA GLY A 452 30.25 -6.65 -5.59
C GLY A 452 29.43 -7.48 -6.57
N ASP A 453 29.12 -8.75 -6.23
CA ASP A 453 28.32 -9.64 -7.08
C ASP A 453 26.88 -9.10 -7.22
N PHE A 454 26.28 -8.62 -6.12
CA PHE A 454 24.98 -7.96 -6.14
C PHE A 454 25.01 -6.67 -6.97
N ASP A 455 26.03 -5.81 -6.79
CA ASP A 455 26.18 -4.57 -7.56
C ASP A 455 26.27 -4.83 -9.07
N GLN A 456 27.07 -5.81 -9.47
CA GLN A 456 27.21 -6.19 -10.87
C GLN A 456 25.89 -6.66 -11.46
N GLN A 457 25.16 -7.53 -10.75
CA GLN A 457 23.90 -8.05 -11.25
C GLN A 457 22.78 -7.01 -11.24
N LEU A 458 22.73 -6.12 -10.25
CA LEU A 458 21.77 -5.02 -10.25
C LEU A 458 21.99 -4.10 -11.46
N ARG A 459 23.24 -3.81 -11.82
CA ARG A 459 23.56 -3.02 -13.02
C ARG A 459 23.13 -3.72 -14.30
N GLN A 460 23.27 -5.06 -14.36
CA GLN A 460 22.74 -5.84 -15.47
C GLN A 460 21.20 -5.74 -15.52
N LEU A 461 20.52 -5.93 -14.39
CA LEU A 461 19.07 -5.80 -14.30
C LEU A 461 18.59 -4.41 -14.75
N VAL A 462 19.31 -3.35 -14.37
CA VAL A 462 19.02 -1.99 -14.84
C VAL A 462 19.07 -1.92 -16.37
N GLY A 463 20.06 -2.54 -17.02
CA GLY A 463 20.12 -2.61 -18.48
C GLY A 463 19.02 -3.46 -19.13
N GLU A 464 18.44 -4.42 -18.39
CA GLU A 464 17.28 -5.20 -18.83
C GLU A 464 15.96 -4.41 -18.68
N ILE A 465 15.85 -3.54 -17.66
CA ILE A 465 14.70 -2.63 -17.46
C ILE A 465 14.75 -1.47 -18.45
N PHE A 466 15.95 -0.92 -18.66
CA PHE A 466 16.22 0.24 -19.50
C PHE A 466 17.30 -0.10 -20.54
N PRO A 467 16.92 -0.73 -21.66
CA PRO A 467 17.85 -1.00 -22.75
C PRO A 467 18.31 0.29 -23.46
N GLU A 468 17.61 1.41 -23.27
CA GLU A 468 17.92 2.69 -23.88
C GLU A 468 19.13 3.37 -23.19
N PRO A 469 20.15 3.84 -23.95
CA PRO A 469 21.40 4.33 -23.38
C PRO A 469 21.29 5.62 -22.57
N GLU A 470 20.21 6.39 -22.71
CA GLU A 470 19.95 7.61 -21.95
C GLU A 470 19.64 7.36 -20.47
N TYR A 471 19.07 6.19 -20.15
CA TYR A 471 18.59 5.81 -18.82
C TYR A 471 19.64 4.98 -18.10
N GLN A 472 20.55 5.67 -17.40
CA GLN A 472 21.63 5.05 -16.65
C GLN A 472 21.63 5.53 -15.21
N LEU A 473 22.17 4.70 -14.32
CA LEU A 473 22.41 5.07 -12.92
C LEU A 473 23.37 6.27 -12.82
N ARG A 474 22.86 7.40 -12.33
CA ARG A 474 23.64 8.63 -12.09
C ARG A 474 23.62 8.99 -10.62
N LEU A 475 24.72 9.59 -10.14
CA LEU A 475 24.77 10.09 -8.77
C LEU A 475 23.70 11.17 -8.58
N LEU A 476 22.82 10.98 -7.58
CA LEU A 476 21.81 11.95 -7.22
C LEU A 476 22.49 13.18 -6.58
N PRO A 477 22.14 14.40 -7.02
CA PRO A 477 22.77 15.59 -6.48
C PRO A 477 22.25 15.91 -5.06
N PRO A 478 22.97 16.73 -4.26
CA PRO A 478 22.57 17.07 -2.89
C PRO A 478 21.22 17.79 -2.76
N GLU A 479 20.77 18.46 -3.82
CA GLU A 479 19.47 19.13 -3.91
C GLU A 479 18.29 18.17 -4.19
N HIS A 480 18.57 16.90 -4.51
CA HIS A 480 17.52 15.93 -4.81
C HIS A 480 16.60 15.69 -3.59
N PRO A 481 15.26 15.53 -3.78
CA PRO A 481 14.30 15.33 -2.69
C PRO A 481 14.61 14.21 -1.69
N VAL A 482 15.42 13.23 -2.09
CA VAL A 482 15.82 12.11 -1.21
C VAL A 482 16.57 12.57 0.05
N TRP A 483 17.07 13.80 0.05
CA TRP A 483 17.79 14.40 1.17
C TRP A 483 16.90 15.28 2.05
N ASN A 484 15.69 15.65 1.63
CA ASN A 484 14.87 16.65 2.32
C ASN A 484 13.35 16.57 2.07
N ALA A 485 12.80 15.53 1.43
CA ALA A 485 11.38 15.48 1.07
C ALA A 485 10.44 15.51 2.29
N GLU A 486 10.79 14.80 3.35
CA GLU A 486 10.05 14.72 4.63
C GLU A 486 10.93 15.17 5.79
N GLU A 487 12.20 14.74 5.79
CA GLU A 487 13.19 14.98 6.84
C GLU A 487 14.52 15.43 6.26
N ILE A 488 15.19 16.35 6.94
CA ILE A 488 16.49 16.86 6.49
C ILE A 488 17.58 15.85 6.86
N VAL A 489 18.31 15.38 5.85
CA VAL A 489 19.52 14.55 6.03
C VAL A 489 20.75 15.47 6.11
N PRO A 490 21.52 15.45 7.21
CA PRO A 490 22.72 16.27 7.33
C PRO A 490 23.73 16.01 6.19
N PRO A 491 24.28 17.04 5.53
CA PRO A 491 25.19 16.88 4.39
C PRO A 491 26.40 15.96 4.64
N GLU A 492 26.94 15.96 5.87
CA GLU A 492 28.05 15.09 6.25
C GLU A 492 27.67 13.60 6.37
N LEU A 493 26.37 13.30 6.41
CA LEU A 493 25.80 11.95 6.44
C LEU A 493 25.18 11.56 5.09
N HIS A 494 25.33 12.40 4.04
CA HIS A 494 24.93 12.05 2.68
C HIS A 494 25.73 10.84 2.19
N ARG A 495 25.03 9.95 1.50
CA ARG A 495 25.56 8.70 0.96
C ARG A 495 25.56 8.78 -0.56
N ALA A 496 26.39 7.98 -1.21
CA ALA A 496 26.24 7.84 -2.66
C ALA A 496 24.90 7.14 -2.92
N LEU A 497 23.94 7.86 -3.51
CA LEU A 497 22.71 7.30 -4.04
C LEU A 497 22.73 7.50 -5.55
N LEU A 498 22.50 6.43 -6.29
CA LEU A 498 22.39 6.46 -7.73
C LEU A 498 20.89 6.44 -8.10
N GLY A 499 20.48 7.24 -9.07
CA GLY A 499 19.11 7.28 -9.55
C GLY A 499 19.00 7.16 -11.07
N ILE A 500 17.81 6.81 -11.54
CA ILE A 500 17.43 6.83 -12.95
C ILE A 500 16.20 7.70 -13.13
N ASP A 501 16.34 8.73 -13.94
CA ASP A 501 15.24 9.58 -14.37
C ASP A 501 14.58 8.95 -15.60
N TYR A 502 13.29 8.70 -15.49
CA TYR A 502 12.45 8.15 -16.56
C TYR A 502 11.12 8.92 -16.58
N GLY A 503 10.78 9.52 -17.71
CA GLY A 503 9.71 10.51 -17.81
C GLY A 503 10.00 11.76 -16.95
N CYS A 504 8.98 12.26 -16.25
CA CYS A 504 9.12 13.44 -15.37
C CYS A 504 9.69 13.15 -13.97
N ARG A 505 10.24 11.96 -13.69
CA ARG A 505 10.64 11.58 -12.33
C ARG A 505 11.86 10.68 -12.28
N THR A 506 12.60 10.75 -11.18
CA THR A 506 13.41 9.61 -10.72
C THR A 506 12.46 8.45 -10.36
N CYS A 507 12.65 7.29 -10.97
CA CYS A 507 11.79 6.11 -10.77
C CYS A 507 12.52 4.92 -10.12
N PHE A 508 13.84 5.01 -10.06
CA PHE A 508 14.73 4.00 -9.53
C PHE A 508 15.79 4.69 -8.67
N ILE A 509 16.00 4.20 -7.46
CA ILE A 509 17.10 4.61 -6.58
C ILE A 509 17.86 3.40 -6.12
N TYR A 510 19.19 3.51 -6.08
CA TYR A 510 20.08 2.48 -5.63
C TYR A 510 21.15 3.02 -4.69
N ALA A 511 21.30 2.36 -3.54
CA ALA A 511 22.41 2.52 -2.62
C ALA A 511 23.51 1.49 -2.94
N PRO A 512 24.58 1.87 -3.67
CA PRO A 512 25.72 0.99 -3.93
C PRO A 512 26.52 0.68 -2.66
N PRO A 513 27.33 -0.40 -2.69
CA PRO A 513 28.15 -0.78 -1.55
C PRO A 513 29.20 0.32 -1.25
N SER A 514 29.29 0.69 0.02
CA SER A 514 30.12 1.83 0.47
C SER A 514 31.62 1.53 0.51
N ASP A 515 32.00 0.25 0.45
CA ASP A 515 33.35 -0.26 0.65
C ASP A 515 34.11 -0.57 -0.64
N LEU A 516 33.46 -0.47 -1.81
CA LEU A 516 34.14 -0.62 -3.11
C LEU A 516 35.02 0.59 -3.48
N ALA A 517 34.79 1.75 -2.85
CA ALA A 517 35.60 2.94 -3.06
C ALA A 517 36.87 2.90 -2.20
N LYS A 518 38.03 2.67 -2.84
CA LYS A 518 39.34 2.42 -2.19
C LYS A 518 39.83 3.44 -1.14
N ASN A 519 39.18 4.60 -0.96
CA ASN A 519 39.63 5.72 -0.13
C ASN A 519 38.55 6.32 0.81
N LYS A 520 37.42 5.64 1.04
CA LYS A 520 36.40 6.11 2.01
C LYS A 520 36.21 5.08 3.12
N SER A 521 36.01 5.55 4.35
CA SER A 521 35.56 4.68 5.45
C SER A 521 34.23 4.05 5.04
N ALA A 522 34.16 2.72 5.06
CA ALA A 522 32.94 1.99 4.74
C ALA A 522 31.83 2.41 5.73
N MET A 523 30.71 2.88 5.20
CA MET A 523 29.52 3.16 5.99
C MET A 523 28.65 1.88 6.07
N PRO A 524 28.04 1.58 7.23
CA PRO A 524 26.99 0.55 7.34
C PRO A 524 25.92 0.72 6.26
N SER A 525 25.30 -0.35 5.74
CA SER A 525 24.20 -0.21 4.77
C SER A 525 22.96 0.44 5.41
N LEU A 526 22.08 1.04 4.62
CA LEU A 526 20.80 1.59 5.07
C LEU A 526 19.98 0.53 5.81
N SER A 527 19.81 -0.67 5.23
CA SER A 527 19.06 -1.76 5.88
C SER A 527 19.62 -2.13 7.25
N CYS A 528 20.95 -2.10 7.40
CA CYS A 528 21.64 -2.39 8.65
C CYS A 528 21.35 -1.33 9.72
N LEU A 529 21.29 -0.06 9.32
CA LEU A 529 20.96 1.03 10.24
C LEU A 529 19.47 1.07 10.57
N TRP A 530 18.60 0.75 9.61
CA TRP A 530 17.16 0.61 9.86
C TRP A 530 16.87 -0.53 10.85
N GLU A 531 17.59 -1.66 10.76
CA GLU A 531 17.42 -2.78 11.69
C GLU A 531 17.62 -2.39 13.16
N ILE A 532 18.52 -1.45 13.47
CA ILE A 532 18.74 -0.95 14.83
C ILE A 532 17.97 0.34 15.14
N GLY A 533 17.09 0.77 14.23
CA GLY A 533 16.28 1.99 14.31
C GLY A 533 14.97 1.88 15.11
N GLY A 534 14.65 0.71 15.67
CA GLY A 534 13.45 0.49 16.47
C GLY A 534 13.47 1.17 17.85
N ALA A 535 12.57 0.75 18.75
CA ALA A 535 12.41 1.35 20.09
C ALA A 535 13.71 1.36 20.93
N ALA A 536 14.58 0.35 20.75
CA ALA A 536 15.87 0.25 21.41
C ALA A 536 16.91 1.30 20.96
N SER A 537 16.66 2.04 19.86
CA SER A 537 17.57 3.06 19.32
C SER A 537 17.91 4.16 20.34
N HIS A 538 17.00 4.43 21.29
CA HIS A 538 17.21 5.39 22.38
C HIS A 538 18.30 4.99 23.38
N SER A 539 18.77 3.75 23.36
CA SER A 539 19.89 3.27 24.17
C SER A 539 21.24 3.30 23.42
N LEU A 540 21.23 3.61 22.12
CA LEU A 540 22.44 3.63 21.30
C LEU A 540 23.34 4.83 21.64
N PRO A 541 24.68 4.68 21.49
CA PRO A 541 25.62 5.79 21.55
C PRO A 541 25.21 6.93 20.61
N ALA A 542 25.42 8.18 21.03
CA ALA A 542 24.94 9.36 20.31
C ALA A 542 25.40 9.42 18.85
N GLN A 543 26.65 9.04 18.56
CA GLN A 543 27.18 9.01 17.20
C GLN A 543 26.45 7.98 16.32
N VAL A 544 26.26 6.76 16.83
CA VAL A 544 25.54 5.69 16.12
C VAL A 544 24.09 6.08 15.89
N ARG A 545 23.44 6.67 16.90
CA ARG A 545 22.06 7.17 16.77
C ARG A 545 21.93 8.20 15.65
N ARG A 546 22.89 9.12 15.53
CA ARG A 546 22.90 10.13 14.47
C ARG A 546 22.95 9.50 13.08
N GLU A 547 23.73 8.43 12.90
CA GLU A 547 23.78 7.69 11.64
C GLU A 547 22.49 6.92 11.35
N VAL A 548 21.87 6.33 12.38
CA VAL A 548 20.57 5.64 12.31
C VAL A 548 19.46 6.61 11.92
N ASP A 549 19.36 7.75 12.60
CA ASP A 549 18.37 8.79 12.31
C ASP A 549 18.51 9.29 10.87
N ALA A 550 19.74 9.53 10.41
CA ALA A 550 19.99 9.92 9.02
C ALA A 550 19.61 8.83 8.01
N ALA A 551 19.86 7.56 8.30
CA ALA A 551 19.45 6.46 7.42
C ALA A 551 17.91 6.33 7.36
N LEU A 552 17.23 6.44 8.50
CA LEU A 552 15.76 6.44 8.56
C LEU A 552 15.16 7.64 7.82
N ALA A 553 15.78 8.82 7.93
CA ALA A 553 15.39 10.01 7.17
C ALA A 553 15.55 9.81 5.65
N ILE A 554 16.66 9.20 5.19
CA ILE A 554 16.85 8.84 3.76
C ILE A 554 15.72 7.92 3.29
N GLY A 555 15.44 6.84 4.03
CA GLY A 555 14.36 5.91 3.69
C GLY A 555 13.00 6.61 3.64
N THR A 556 12.69 7.43 4.66
CA THR A 556 11.45 8.21 4.73
C THR A 556 11.31 9.17 3.56
N ASN A 557 12.37 9.88 3.18
CA ASN A 557 12.36 10.79 2.04
C ASN A 557 12.13 10.08 0.71
N VAL A 558 12.77 8.92 0.50
CA VAL A 558 12.56 8.11 -0.70
C VAL A 558 11.10 7.67 -0.78
N LEU A 559 10.54 7.17 0.34
CA LEU A 559 9.13 6.75 0.40
C LEU A 559 8.19 7.94 0.20
N ALA A 560 8.46 9.11 0.79
CA ALA A 560 7.70 10.33 0.59
C ALA A 560 7.72 10.79 -0.88
N TYR A 561 8.90 10.79 -1.50
CA TYR A 561 9.08 11.19 -2.89
C TYR A 561 8.37 10.24 -3.88
N ALA A 562 8.54 8.92 -3.67
CA ALA A 562 7.96 7.89 -4.52
C ALA A 562 6.43 7.90 -4.48
N THR A 563 5.86 8.12 -3.29
CA THR A 563 4.42 8.02 -3.05
C THR A 563 3.70 9.37 -3.04
N ASN A 564 4.43 10.47 -2.96
CA ASN A 564 3.87 11.80 -2.68
C ASN A 564 3.01 11.83 -1.39
N ARG A 565 3.27 10.95 -0.42
CA ARG A 565 2.41 10.71 0.77
C ARG A 565 0.97 10.32 0.42
N GLU A 566 0.69 9.89 -0.81
CA GLU A 566 -0.62 9.46 -1.27
C GLU A 566 -0.60 7.96 -1.55
N LEU A 567 -1.28 7.19 -0.70
CA LEU A 567 -1.32 5.74 -0.76
C LEU A 567 -2.76 5.26 -0.94
N LYS A 568 -2.93 4.25 -1.80
CA LYS A 568 -4.19 3.52 -1.94
C LYS A 568 -4.37 2.53 -0.80
N ARG A 569 -5.59 2.36 -0.33
CA ARG A 569 -5.90 1.29 0.64
C ARG A 569 -5.83 -0.07 -0.06
N LYS A 570 -5.54 -1.14 0.70
CA LYS A 570 -5.38 -2.49 0.13
C LYS A 570 -6.61 -2.93 -0.65
N ASP A 571 -7.80 -2.53 -0.22
CA ASP A 571 -9.06 -2.87 -0.90
C ASP A 571 -9.26 -2.15 -2.24
N GLU A 572 -8.75 -0.94 -2.41
CA GLU A 572 -8.85 -0.17 -3.66
C GLU A 572 -8.03 -0.79 -4.80
N LEU A 573 -7.02 -1.58 -4.46
CA LEU A 573 -6.18 -2.29 -5.42
C LEU A 573 -6.89 -3.51 -6.03
N PHE A 574 -7.97 -3.99 -5.43
CA PHE A 574 -8.73 -5.15 -5.94
C PHE A 574 -9.61 -4.84 -7.16
N VAL A 575 -9.85 -3.56 -7.46
CA VAL A 575 -10.75 -3.11 -8.54
C VAL A 575 -10.01 -2.90 -9.87
N LEU A 576 -8.68 -3.05 -9.88
CA LEU A 576 -7.85 -2.92 -11.08
C LEU A 576 -7.91 -4.21 -11.93
N ASP A 577 -9.11 -4.63 -12.35
CA ASP A 577 -9.24 -5.71 -13.34
C ASP A 577 -8.82 -5.15 -14.70
N ARG A 578 -7.60 -5.47 -15.12
CA ARG A 578 -7.06 -5.13 -16.44
C ARG A 578 -7.47 -6.20 -17.42
N ASN A 579 -8.22 -5.83 -18.46
CA ASN A 579 -8.57 -6.74 -19.54
C ASN A 579 -7.31 -6.99 -20.41
N PRO A 580 -6.70 -8.19 -20.42
CA PRO A 580 -5.32 -8.35 -20.92
C PRO A 580 -5.13 -8.47 -22.44
N ASN A 581 -6.17 -8.27 -23.26
CA ASN A 581 -6.12 -8.63 -24.68
C ASN A 581 -6.60 -7.50 -25.59
N THR A 582 -5.68 -6.61 -25.95
CA THR A 582 -5.82 -5.70 -27.09
C THR A 582 -4.47 -5.65 -27.82
N THR A 583 -4.35 -6.45 -28.88
CA THR A 583 -3.22 -6.39 -29.82
C THR A 583 -3.30 -5.10 -30.64
N PRO A 584 -2.23 -4.31 -30.74
CA PRO A 584 -2.22 -3.08 -31.51
C PRO A 584 -1.86 -3.39 -32.97
N ASP A 585 -2.85 -3.69 -33.81
CA ASP A 585 -2.66 -3.60 -35.26
C ASP A 585 -4.01 -3.62 -36.00
N ASN A 586 -4.66 -2.46 -35.97
CA ASN A 586 -5.53 -1.87 -37.01
C ASN A 586 -6.39 -0.82 -36.31
N LEU A 587 -6.35 0.43 -36.76
CA LEU A 587 -7.33 1.43 -36.36
C LEU A 587 -8.72 0.93 -36.76
N GLU A 588 -9.46 0.36 -35.80
CA GLU A 588 -10.80 -0.15 -36.06
C GLU A 588 -11.77 1.01 -36.23
N ARG A 589 -12.70 0.88 -37.18
CA ARG A 589 -13.71 1.91 -37.44
C ARG A 589 -14.55 2.15 -36.17
N GLY A 590 -14.55 3.39 -35.66
CA GLY A 590 -15.24 3.77 -34.42
C GLY A 590 -14.34 3.85 -33.19
N GLN A 591 -13.02 3.73 -33.35
CA GLN A 591 -12.03 3.98 -32.31
C GLN A 591 -11.48 5.41 -32.41
N LEU A 592 -11.38 6.09 -31.27
CA LEU A 592 -10.70 7.35 -31.12
C LEU A 592 -9.20 7.12 -31.04
N ALA A 593 -8.46 7.65 -32.02
CA ALA A 593 -7.01 7.61 -32.03
C ALA A 593 -6.44 9.03 -32.07
N ILE A 594 -5.41 9.25 -31.27
CA ILE A 594 -4.66 10.51 -31.17
C ILE A 594 -3.19 10.15 -31.26
N ALA A 595 -2.47 10.75 -32.19
CA ALA A 595 -1.04 10.56 -32.30
C ALA A 595 -0.27 11.60 -31.50
N LYS A 596 0.89 11.19 -30.99
CA LYS A 596 1.83 12.06 -30.31
C LYS A 596 2.83 12.65 -31.29
N LEU A 597 2.88 13.96 -31.40
CA LEU A 597 3.70 14.63 -32.41
C LEU A 597 5.20 14.57 -32.04
N ARG A 598 6.04 14.07 -32.95
CA ARG A 598 7.47 13.95 -32.72
C ARG A 598 8.19 15.28 -32.90
N HIS A 599 9.03 15.66 -31.94
CA HIS A 599 9.90 16.84 -32.00
C HIS A 599 11.13 16.69 -31.10
N ALA A 600 12.16 17.51 -31.30
CA ALA A 600 13.43 17.43 -30.55
C ALA A 600 13.35 18.00 -29.11
N GLY A 601 12.21 18.56 -28.71
CA GLY A 601 12.02 19.26 -27.42
C GLY A 601 11.70 18.34 -26.24
N MET A 602 12.23 17.12 -26.25
CA MET A 602 11.82 16.00 -25.40
C MET A 602 10.32 15.68 -25.52
N CYS A 603 9.91 15.26 -26.73
CA CYS A 603 8.54 14.84 -26.99
C CYS A 603 8.11 13.68 -26.07
N ASP A 604 9.03 12.87 -25.54
CA ASP A 604 8.75 11.80 -24.57
C ASP A 604 8.96 12.16 -23.09
N ALA A 605 8.88 13.44 -22.73
CA ALA A 605 9.03 13.84 -21.33
C ALA A 605 8.00 13.23 -20.34
N ALA A 606 6.85 12.75 -20.84
CA ALA A 606 5.77 12.10 -20.10
C ALA A 606 5.10 11.03 -21.00
N PRO A 607 5.75 9.88 -21.24
CA PRO A 607 5.32 8.91 -22.24
C PRO A 607 3.87 8.41 -22.05
N ALA A 608 3.43 8.23 -20.80
CA ALA A 608 2.11 7.66 -20.51
C ALA A 608 0.96 8.68 -20.51
N ALA A 609 1.24 9.99 -20.61
CA ALA A 609 0.22 11.04 -20.46
C ALA A 609 -0.94 10.88 -21.47
N LEU A 610 -0.63 10.68 -22.75
CA LEU A 610 -1.64 10.53 -23.79
C LEU A 610 -2.48 9.24 -23.63
N ALA A 611 -1.82 8.13 -23.30
CA ALA A 611 -2.51 6.87 -23.02
C ALA A 611 -3.46 7.02 -21.82
N ASN A 612 -3.10 7.83 -20.82
CA ASN A 612 -3.97 8.13 -19.68
C ASN A 612 -5.16 9.00 -20.04
N ILE A 613 -5.00 9.99 -20.94
CA ILE A 613 -6.12 10.78 -21.48
C ILE A 613 -7.10 9.85 -22.21
N LEU A 614 -6.60 8.97 -23.08
CA LEU A 614 -7.42 8.04 -23.84
C LEU A 614 -8.14 7.04 -22.93
N ARG A 615 -7.45 6.47 -21.94
CA ARG A 615 -8.08 5.62 -20.91
C ARG A 615 -9.14 6.35 -20.10
N ALA A 616 -8.92 7.61 -19.74
CA ALA A 616 -9.92 8.43 -19.07
C ALA A 616 -11.13 8.68 -19.97
N ALA A 617 -10.92 8.94 -21.27
CA ALA A 617 -12.00 9.12 -22.24
C ALA A 617 -12.83 7.83 -22.39
N ALA A 618 -12.19 6.67 -22.46
CA ALA A 618 -12.90 5.39 -22.50
C ALA A 618 -13.75 5.17 -21.25
N ARG A 619 -13.21 5.49 -20.07
CA ARG A 619 -13.89 5.32 -18.78
C ARG A 619 -15.06 6.29 -18.59
N GLU A 620 -14.85 7.58 -18.86
CA GLU A 620 -15.82 8.63 -18.55
C GLU A 620 -16.84 8.87 -19.68
N LEU A 621 -16.42 8.68 -20.94
CA LEU A 621 -17.25 8.99 -22.12
C LEU A 621 -17.77 7.73 -22.82
N GLY A 622 -17.28 6.54 -22.45
CA GLY A 622 -17.70 5.27 -23.07
C GLY A 622 -17.26 5.11 -24.53
N VAL A 623 -16.27 5.88 -24.98
CA VAL A 623 -15.72 5.79 -26.34
C VAL A 623 -14.67 4.69 -26.44
N ARG A 624 -14.58 4.02 -27.60
CA ARG A 624 -13.46 3.10 -27.87
C ARG A 624 -12.23 3.94 -28.19
N VAL A 625 -11.08 3.60 -27.62
CA VAL A 625 -9.83 4.37 -27.78
C VAL A 625 -8.66 3.47 -28.18
N ASP A 626 -7.65 4.06 -28.79
CA ASP A 626 -6.32 3.44 -28.91
C ASP A 626 -5.60 3.50 -27.57
N GLU A 627 -5.30 2.33 -26.99
CA GLU A 627 -4.64 2.25 -25.66
C GLU A 627 -3.12 2.44 -25.76
N THR A 628 -2.56 2.34 -26.97
CA THR A 628 -1.11 2.42 -27.24
C THR A 628 -0.83 3.50 -28.29
N PRO A 629 -1.07 4.79 -27.97
CA PRO A 629 -0.93 5.86 -28.94
C PRO A 629 0.50 5.96 -29.45
N SER A 630 0.64 5.93 -30.77
CA SER A 630 1.93 6.00 -31.44
C SER A 630 2.45 7.44 -31.59
N GLN A 631 3.76 7.57 -31.72
CA GLN A 631 4.37 8.82 -32.15
C GLN A 631 4.34 8.95 -33.67
N ILE A 632 4.14 10.19 -34.15
CA ILE A 632 4.10 10.50 -35.57
C ILE A 632 5.06 11.63 -35.92
N ASP A 633 5.86 11.43 -36.97
CA ASP A 633 6.62 12.54 -37.57
C ASP A 633 5.64 13.43 -38.36
N PRO A 634 5.72 14.76 -38.27
CA PRO A 634 4.86 15.63 -39.06
C PRO A 634 4.96 15.44 -40.58
N LEU A 635 6.03 14.81 -41.10
CA LEU A 635 6.14 14.46 -42.52
C LEU A 635 5.43 13.17 -42.91
N ASP A 636 4.99 12.36 -41.95
CA ASP A 636 4.31 11.10 -42.22
C ASP A 636 2.90 11.39 -42.80
N PRO A 637 2.55 10.86 -43.97
CA PRO A 637 1.21 11.00 -44.54
C PRO A 637 0.09 10.48 -43.62
N ALA A 638 0.39 9.56 -42.70
CA ALA A 638 -0.56 9.06 -41.70
C ALA A 638 -1.02 10.15 -40.72
N LEU A 639 -0.37 11.33 -40.68
CA LEU A 639 -0.80 12.48 -39.87
C LEU A 639 -2.26 12.84 -40.14
N PHE A 640 -2.69 12.74 -41.39
CA PHE A 640 -4.07 13.05 -41.80
C PHE A 640 -5.12 12.00 -41.40
N ASN A 641 -4.69 10.86 -40.83
CA ASN A 641 -5.62 9.88 -40.27
C ASN A 641 -6.13 10.29 -38.88
N TYR A 642 -5.48 11.28 -38.25
CA TYR A 642 -5.83 11.79 -36.93
C TYR A 642 -6.59 13.11 -37.06
N HIS A 643 -7.69 13.27 -36.34
CA HIS A 643 -8.43 14.55 -36.27
C HIS A 643 -7.79 15.51 -35.26
N ILE A 644 -7.17 14.95 -34.21
CA ILE A 644 -6.41 15.67 -33.20
C ILE A 644 -5.05 14.99 -33.00
N VAL A 645 -4.02 15.81 -32.78
CA VAL A 645 -2.68 15.37 -32.36
C VAL A 645 -2.31 16.02 -31.03
N PHE A 646 -1.50 15.31 -30.25
CA PHE A 646 -1.04 15.73 -28.94
C PHE A 646 0.46 16.03 -28.96
N MET A 647 0.90 17.07 -28.26
CA MET A 647 2.31 17.45 -28.20
C MET A 647 2.65 17.97 -26.80
N HIS A 648 3.80 17.59 -26.27
CA HIS A 648 4.28 18.20 -25.04
C HIS A 648 5.80 18.16 -25.01
N GLY A 649 6.40 19.01 -24.19
CA GLY A 649 7.85 18.99 -24.06
C GLY A 649 8.36 19.91 -22.96
N ARG A 650 9.65 19.75 -22.68
CA ARG A 650 10.35 20.49 -21.62
C ARG A 650 11.57 21.25 -22.12
N GLN A 651 12.04 20.99 -23.34
CA GLN A 651 13.16 21.70 -23.95
C GLN A 651 12.71 22.50 -25.18
N GLY A 652 13.51 23.52 -25.55
CA GLY A 652 13.29 24.23 -26.81
C GLY A 652 13.42 23.29 -28.01
N PHE A 653 12.70 23.59 -29.09
CA PHE A 653 12.72 22.83 -30.34
C PHE A 653 12.47 23.76 -31.53
N SER A 654 12.68 23.24 -32.73
CA SER A 654 12.28 23.91 -33.97
C SER A 654 11.86 22.88 -35.02
N PHE A 655 10.92 23.24 -35.89
CA PHE A 655 10.60 22.44 -37.07
C PHE A 655 11.37 22.96 -38.29
N ASP A 656 11.71 22.06 -39.22
CA ASP A 656 12.16 22.45 -40.54
C ASP A 656 10.97 22.85 -41.42
N GLU A 657 11.24 23.57 -42.51
CA GLU A 657 10.20 24.11 -43.39
C GLU A 657 9.24 23.03 -43.96
N PRO A 658 9.70 21.83 -44.36
CA PRO A 658 8.81 20.76 -44.80
C PRO A 658 7.79 20.33 -43.72
N ARG A 659 8.23 20.16 -42.46
CA ARG A 659 7.32 19.84 -41.34
C ARG A 659 6.34 20.99 -41.09
N ARG A 660 6.81 22.23 -41.20
CA ARG A 660 5.92 23.40 -41.04
C ARG A 660 4.82 23.42 -42.09
N GLN A 661 5.15 23.12 -43.34
CA GLN A 661 4.16 23.06 -44.42
C GLN A 661 3.12 21.95 -44.20
N GLN A 662 3.56 20.76 -43.75
CA GLN A 662 2.63 19.67 -43.44
C GLN A 662 1.68 20.00 -42.29
N LEU A 663 2.19 20.56 -41.18
CA LEU A 663 1.35 20.97 -40.06
C LEU A 663 0.36 22.07 -40.45
N ARG A 664 0.77 23.02 -41.29
CA ARG A 664 -0.13 24.05 -41.83
C ARG A 664 -1.28 23.40 -42.61
N LEU A 665 -0.95 22.46 -43.50
CA LEU A 665 -1.95 21.72 -44.28
C LEU A 665 -2.87 20.88 -43.39
N PHE A 666 -2.33 20.29 -42.31
CA PHE A 666 -3.11 19.56 -41.31
C PHE A 666 -4.18 20.45 -40.66
N PHE A 667 -3.80 21.65 -40.22
CA PHE A 667 -4.76 22.61 -39.66
C PHE A 667 -5.78 23.12 -40.68
N GLU A 668 -5.37 23.38 -41.92
CA GLU A 668 -6.28 23.77 -43.01
C GLU A 668 -7.31 22.69 -43.34
N ARG A 669 -6.95 21.41 -43.14
CA ARG A 669 -7.84 20.25 -43.36
C ARG A 669 -8.75 19.91 -42.19
N GLY A 670 -8.81 20.73 -41.15
CA GLY A 670 -9.67 20.49 -39.99
C GLY A 670 -8.95 19.87 -38.79
N GLY A 671 -7.66 19.53 -38.92
CA GLY A 671 -6.88 18.99 -37.82
C GLY A 671 -6.77 19.95 -36.63
N MET A 672 -6.60 19.38 -35.43
CA MET A 672 -6.41 20.11 -34.17
C MET A 672 -5.14 19.68 -33.44
N LEU A 673 -4.48 20.61 -32.76
CA LEU A 673 -3.33 20.33 -31.89
C LEU A 673 -3.65 20.71 -30.45
N LEU A 674 -3.56 19.75 -29.53
CA LEU A 674 -3.47 20.00 -28.09
C LEU A 674 -2.01 19.91 -27.66
N ALA A 675 -1.50 20.97 -27.05
CA ALA A 675 -0.14 20.99 -26.52
C ALA A 675 -0.06 21.45 -25.07
N ASP A 676 0.92 20.94 -24.31
CA ASP A 676 1.22 21.46 -22.98
C ASP A 676 2.73 21.58 -22.69
N SER A 677 3.07 22.50 -21.79
CA SER A 677 4.44 22.69 -21.35
C SER A 677 4.71 21.87 -20.08
N VAL A 678 5.55 20.86 -20.24
CA VAL A 678 5.95 19.98 -19.14
C VAL A 678 6.68 20.78 -18.06
N CYS A 679 6.19 20.66 -16.83
CA CYS A 679 6.65 21.42 -15.65
C CYS A 679 6.70 22.95 -15.87
N ALA A 680 5.77 23.49 -16.66
CA ALA A 680 5.73 24.91 -17.02
C ALA A 680 7.04 25.45 -17.62
N SER A 681 7.71 24.64 -18.45
CA SER A 681 8.98 25.00 -19.08
C SER A 681 8.85 26.24 -19.98
N SER A 682 9.51 27.32 -19.58
CA SER A 682 9.61 28.53 -20.39
C SER A 682 10.35 28.29 -21.71
N ALA A 683 11.34 27.38 -21.73
CA ALA A 683 12.08 27.04 -22.94
C ALA A 683 11.18 26.38 -23.99
N PHE A 684 10.36 25.41 -23.59
CA PHE A 684 9.40 24.78 -24.49
C PHE A 684 8.29 25.76 -24.89
N SER A 685 7.74 26.50 -23.93
CA SER A 685 6.67 27.49 -24.20
C SER A 685 7.09 28.55 -25.21
N ASN A 686 8.32 29.08 -25.09
CA ASN A 686 8.85 30.07 -26.03
C ASN A 686 9.10 29.47 -27.43
N ALA A 687 9.63 28.26 -27.49
CA ALA A 687 9.83 27.54 -28.75
C ALA A 687 8.48 27.24 -29.43
N PHE A 688 7.49 26.78 -28.68
CA PHE A 688 6.14 26.49 -29.18
C PHE A 688 5.48 27.74 -29.77
N ARG A 689 5.47 28.86 -29.04
CA ARG A 689 4.92 30.14 -29.54
C ARG A 689 5.64 30.62 -30.80
N THR A 690 6.97 30.44 -30.87
CA THR A 690 7.77 30.81 -32.05
C THR A 690 7.41 29.95 -33.28
N GLU A 691 7.33 28.63 -33.11
CA GLU A 691 6.99 27.70 -34.19
C GLU A 691 5.54 27.89 -34.67
N ILE A 692 4.59 28.09 -33.76
CA ILE A 692 3.20 28.36 -34.12
C ILE A 692 3.04 29.69 -34.88
N ALA A 693 3.79 30.74 -34.49
CA ALA A 693 3.80 32.00 -35.23
C ALA A 693 4.39 31.83 -36.65
N ALA A 694 5.40 30.97 -36.82
CA ALA A 694 5.95 30.64 -38.14
C ALA A 694 4.98 29.77 -38.98
N LEU A 695 4.23 28.88 -38.33
CA LEU A 695 3.22 28.03 -38.96
C LEU A 695 2.02 28.84 -39.46
N LEU A 696 1.50 29.75 -38.63
CA LEU A 696 0.28 30.51 -38.87
C LEU A 696 0.52 32.03 -38.70
N PRO A 697 1.30 32.69 -39.58
CA PRO A 697 1.79 34.06 -39.38
C PRO A 697 0.70 35.15 -39.35
N ALA A 698 -0.48 34.86 -39.88
CA ALA A 698 -1.64 35.77 -39.87
C ALA A 698 -2.51 35.62 -38.61
N ARG A 699 -2.15 34.74 -37.68
CA ARG A 699 -2.93 34.41 -36.49
C ARG A 699 -2.04 34.48 -35.26
N THR A 700 -2.64 34.83 -34.12
CA THR A 700 -1.95 35.01 -32.85
C THR A 700 -2.54 34.07 -31.82
N LEU A 701 -1.67 33.48 -31.00
CA LEU A 701 -2.08 32.64 -29.88
C LEU A 701 -2.67 33.57 -28.79
N GLU A 702 -3.96 33.41 -28.48
CA GLU A 702 -4.71 34.26 -27.55
C GLU A 702 -5.24 33.45 -26.37
N ALA A 703 -5.44 34.08 -25.21
CA ALA A 703 -6.03 33.40 -24.07
C ALA A 703 -7.48 32.99 -24.37
N ILE A 704 -7.85 31.74 -24.07
CA ILE A 704 -9.22 31.27 -24.24
C ILE A 704 -10.11 31.95 -23.17
N PRO A 705 -11.23 32.60 -23.55
CA PRO A 705 -12.11 33.28 -22.61
C PRO A 705 -12.70 32.34 -21.54
N ALA A 706 -12.90 32.84 -20.32
CA ALA A 706 -13.41 32.05 -19.19
C ALA A 706 -14.86 31.54 -19.36
N ASP A 707 -15.62 32.15 -20.28
CA ASP A 707 -16.96 31.77 -20.69
C ASP A 707 -16.98 30.90 -21.96
N ASP A 708 -15.82 30.55 -22.51
CA ASP A 708 -15.73 29.66 -23.67
C ASP A 708 -16.33 28.28 -23.35
N PRO A 709 -17.10 27.69 -24.28
CA PRO A 709 -17.70 26.38 -24.12
C PRO A 709 -16.74 25.26 -23.67
N VAL A 710 -15.45 25.35 -24.01
CA VAL A 710 -14.40 24.41 -23.57
C VAL A 710 -14.30 24.33 -22.04
N PHE A 711 -14.66 25.39 -21.29
CA PHE A 711 -14.58 25.40 -19.83
C PHE A 711 -15.87 25.01 -19.11
N THR A 712 -16.95 24.69 -19.84
CA THR A 712 -18.27 24.45 -19.26
C THR A 712 -18.83 23.08 -19.62
N ALA A 713 -19.66 22.53 -18.74
CA ALA A 713 -20.38 21.28 -19.00
C ALA A 713 -21.57 21.43 -19.96
N LYS A 714 -22.00 22.66 -20.28
CA LYS A 714 -23.30 22.92 -20.89
C LYS A 714 -23.40 22.47 -22.34
N GLU A 715 -22.34 22.66 -23.13
CA GLU A 715 -22.42 22.52 -24.58
C GLU A 715 -22.03 21.12 -25.05
N TYR A 716 -20.92 20.58 -24.55
CA TYR A 716 -20.37 19.29 -25.00
C TYR A 716 -20.51 18.16 -23.98
N GLY A 717 -21.17 18.40 -22.84
CA GLY A 717 -21.38 17.38 -21.80
C GLY A 717 -20.15 17.04 -20.96
N GLY A 718 -19.14 17.92 -20.95
CA GLY A 718 -17.91 17.77 -20.15
C GLY A 718 -18.07 18.25 -18.69
N TYR A 719 -16.98 18.75 -18.12
CA TYR A 719 -16.90 19.24 -16.77
C TYR A 719 -16.98 20.77 -16.71
N ASN A 720 -17.48 21.31 -15.59
CA ASN A 720 -17.28 22.72 -15.28
C ASN A 720 -15.88 22.89 -14.68
N ILE A 721 -14.99 23.56 -15.42
CA ILE A 721 -13.57 23.78 -15.07
C ILE A 721 -13.23 25.27 -15.04
N GLN A 722 -14.21 26.14 -14.77
CA GLN A 722 -13.96 27.58 -14.63
C GLN A 722 -13.04 27.91 -13.44
N GLU A 723 -12.95 27.00 -12.46
CA GLU A 723 -11.91 26.98 -11.44
C GLU A 723 -11.17 25.64 -11.47
N VAL A 724 -9.85 25.70 -11.44
CA VAL A 724 -8.94 24.55 -11.41
C VAL A 724 -7.83 24.78 -10.39
N THR A 725 -7.31 23.69 -9.84
CA THR A 725 -6.23 23.73 -8.87
C THR A 725 -4.88 23.76 -9.57
N LEU A 726 -4.15 24.88 -9.45
CA LEU A 726 -2.74 24.96 -9.80
C LEU A 726 -1.88 24.54 -8.61
N ARG A 727 -0.87 23.72 -8.87
CA ARG A 727 0.17 23.30 -7.94
C ARG A 727 1.47 23.99 -8.32
N GLU A 728 2.15 24.59 -7.34
CA GLU A 728 3.44 25.25 -7.52
C GLU A 728 4.41 24.79 -6.41
N PRO A 729 5.63 24.32 -6.73
CA PRO A 729 6.63 23.96 -5.73
C PRO A 729 6.96 25.17 -4.86
N THR A 730 6.89 25.03 -3.54
CA THR A 730 7.38 26.07 -2.61
C THR A 730 8.81 25.73 -2.21
N GLY A 731 9.77 26.57 -2.64
CA GLY A 731 11.18 26.43 -2.26
C GLY A 731 11.46 27.00 -0.87
N GLY A 732 12.19 26.25 -0.05
CA GLY A 732 12.74 26.66 1.26
C GLY A 732 13.65 25.56 1.82
N ASP A 733 14.39 25.86 2.90
CA ASP A 733 15.29 24.91 3.60
C ASP A 733 14.55 23.81 4.41
N GLY A 734 13.29 23.52 4.06
CA GLY A 734 12.41 22.57 4.77
C GLY A 734 11.81 21.51 3.83
N PRO A 735 10.91 20.64 4.36
CA PRO A 735 10.27 19.59 3.57
C PRO A 735 9.63 20.13 2.29
N LEU A 736 9.76 19.39 1.18
CA LEU A 736 9.16 19.76 -0.10
C LEU A 736 7.63 19.89 0.06
N ALA A 737 7.15 21.12 -0.01
CA ALA A 737 5.74 21.43 -0.05
C ALA A 737 5.36 21.95 -1.44
N ALA A 738 4.13 21.66 -1.88
CA ALA A 738 3.52 22.27 -3.03
C ALA A 738 2.40 23.20 -2.55
N SER A 739 2.47 24.48 -2.91
CA SER A 739 1.34 25.37 -2.73
C SER A 739 0.24 25.00 -3.72
N LYS A 740 -1.00 24.97 -3.25
CA LYS A 740 -2.20 24.75 -4.08
C LYS A 740 -2.99 26.05 -4.12
N ARG A 741 -3.34 26.51 -5.31
CA ARG A 741 -4.15 27.71 -5.53
C ARG A 741 -5.27 27.41 -6.52
N GLN A 742 -6.48 27.87 -6.22
CA GLN A 742 -7.58 27.87 -7.18
C GLN A 742 -7.37 29.03 -8.16
N ILE A 743 -7.36 28.72 -9.45
CA ILE A 743 -7.21 29.69 -10.55
C ILE A 743 -8.21 29.38 -11.66
N ALA A 744 -8.47 30.34 -12.55
CA ALA A 744 -9.05 30.03 -13.84
C ALA A 744 -8.02 29.27 -14.71
N PRO A 745 -8.44 28.25 -15.49
CA PRO A 745 -7.54 27.51 -16.36
C PRO A 745 -6.87 28.47 -17.36
N GLN A 746 -5.54 28.42 -17.43
CA GLN A 746 -4.76 29.15 -18.40
C GLN A 746 -4.55 28.26 -19.63
N LEU A 747 -5.39 28.45 -20.65
CA LEU A 747 -5.20 27.88 -21.98
C LEU A 747 -5.09 29.02 -23.00
N GLU A 748 -4.18 28.87 -23.95
CA GLU A 748 -4.01 29.75 -25.09
C GLU A 748 -4.46 29.01 -26.36
N GLY A 749 -5.01 29.70 -27.35
CA GLY A 749 -5.50 29.06 -28.57
C GLY A 749 -5.36 29.90 -29.84
N ILE A 750 -5.46 29.23 -31.00
CA ILE A 750 -5.61 29.88 -32.31
C ILE A 750 -6.89 29.39 -32.96
N ARG A 751 -7.75 30.32 -33.35
CA ARG A 751 -8.95 30.02 -34.15
C ARG A 751 -8.63 29.88 -35.63
N ILE A 752 -9.25 28.90 -36.30
CA ILE A 752 -9.34 28.81 -37.77
C ILE A 752 -10.82 28.63 -38.13
N GLY A 753 -11.45 29.69 -38.65
CA GLY A 753 -12.90 29.74 -38.75
C GLY A 753 -13.52 29.86 -37.35
N ASP A 754 -14.54 29.04 -37.07
CA ASP A 754 -15.28 29.06 -35.80
C ASP A 754 -14.72 28.09 -34.76
N ARG A 755 -13.60 27.39 -35.06
CA ARG A 755 -12.99 26.39 -34.18
C ARG A 755 -11.58 26.76 -33.69
N TRP A 756 -11.21 26.30 -32.51
CA TRP A 756 -9.84 26.29 -31.99
C TRP A 756 -9.04 25.18 -32.70
N ALA A 757 -8.13 25.58 -33.59
CA ALA A 757 -7.25 24.63 -34.30
C ALA A 757 -6.00 24.27 -33.48
N VAL A 758 -5.59 25.16 -32.59
CA VAL A 758 -4.49 24.95 -31.65
C VAL A 758 -4.97 25.33 -30.26
N ILE A 759 -4.73 24.47 -29.28
CA ILE A 759 -4.88 24.76 -27.85
C ILE A 759 -3.56 24.43 -27.17
N PHE A 760 -3.05 25.37 -26.39
CA PHE A 760 -1.79 25.26 -25.68
C PHE A 760 -1.97 25.58 -24.20
N SER A 761 -1.47 24.70 -23.34
CA SER A 761 -1.37 24.95 -21.91
C SER A 761 0.07 25.32 -21.52
N PRO A 762 0.32 26.55 -21.04
CA PRO A 762 1.62 26.91 -20.48
C PRO A 762 1.92 26.18 -19.16
N TYR A 763 0.91 25.62 -18.50
CA TYR A 763 1.07 24.80 -17.30
C TYR A 763 1.00 23.30 -17.64
N ASP A 764 1.67 22.50 -16.82
CA ASP A 764 1.75 21.05 -17.03
C ASP A 764 0.38 20.37 -16.89
N LEU A 765 -0.01 19.68 -17.95
CA LEU A 765 -1.07 18.66 -17.96
C LEU A 765 -0.43 17.26 -17.94
N SER A 766 0.67 17.11 -18.67
CA SER A 766 1.32 15.84 -18.97
C SER A 766 1.85 15.12 -17.73
N CYS A 767 2.71 15.74 -16.91
CA CYS A 767 3.21 15.05 -15.71
C CYS A 767 2.10 14.83 -14.68
N ALA A 768 1.08 15.70 -14.62
CA ALA A 768 -0.10 15.51 -13.77
C ALA A 768 -0.97 14.31 -14.19
N LEU A 769 -1.00 14.00 -15.49
CA LEU A 769 -1.70 12.83 -16.03
C LEU A 769 -0.88 11.56 -15.91
N GLU A 770 0.45 11.66 -15.95
CA GLU A 770 1.38 10.53 -15.76
C GLU A 770 1.56 10.16 -14.29
N LYS A 771 1.69 11.13 -13.38
CA LYS A 771 1.89 10.93 -11.94
C LYS A 771 0.71 11.47 -11.14
N GLN A 772 0.39 10.82 -10.03
CA GLN A 772 -0.66 11.26 -9.12
C GLN A 772 -0.42 12.68 -8.56
N ASN A 773 0.85 13.10 -8.41
CA ASN A 773 1.30 14.47 -8.13
C ASN A 773 2.85 14.55 -8.17
N SER A 774 3.44 15.25 -9.16
CA SER A 774 4.85 15.67 -9.08
C SER A 774 4.96 16.87 -8.12
N LEU A 775 5.79 16.77 -7.06
CA LEU A 775 6.09 17.88 -6.13
C LEU A 775 7.04 18.91 -6.73
N GLU A 776 7.69 18.57 -7.84
CA GLU A 776 8.77 19.37 -8.45
C GLU A 776 8.29 20.25 -9.60
N CYS A 777 7.05 20.05 -10.06
CA CYS A 777 6.56 20.65 -11.30
C CYS A 777 5.36 21.54 -11.06
N THR A 778 5.45 22.78 -11.56
CA THR A 778 4.31 23.68 -11.65
C THR A 778 3.34 23.15 -12.70
N GLY A 779 2.09 22.90 -12.30
CA GLY A 779 1.10 22.23 -13.14
C GLY A 779 -0.27 22.12 -12.48
N TYR A 780 -1.26 21.65 -13.25
CA TYR A 780 -2.59 21.41 -12.69
C TYR A 780 -2.60 20.20 -11.75
N SER A 781 -3.61 20.09 -10.89
CA SER A 781 -3.89 18.84 -10.18
C SER A 781 -4.21 17.73 -11.17
N ARG A 782 -3.92 16.46 -10.83
CA ARG A 782 -4.27 15.34 -11.72
C ARG A 782 -5.75 15.34 -12.12
N GLN A 783 -6.63 15.58 -11.15
CA GLN A 783 -8.07 15.58 -11.38
C GLN A 783 -8.47 16.70 -12.35
N ASP A 784 -7.89 17.89 -12.21
CA ASP A 784 -8.23 19.01 -13.09
C ASP A 784 -7.53 18.90 -14.46
N ALA A 785 -6.31 18.36 -14.52
CA ALA A 785 -5.64 18.03 -15.78
C ALA A 785 -6.44 17.02 -16.61
N GLU A 786 -7.00 15.98 -15.97
CA GLU A 786 -7.88 15.01 -16.61
C GLU A 786 -9.16 15.66 -17.14
N LYS A 787 -9.83 16.49 -16.33
CA LYS A 787 -11.02 17.23 -16.78
C LYS A 787 -10.72 18.19 -17.93
N ILE A 788 -9.60 18.92 -17.89
CA ILE A 788 -9.16 19.81 -18.97
C ILE A 788 -8.96 19.01 -20.25
N ALA A 789 -8.21 17.90 -20.20
CA ALA A 789 -7.96 17.06 -21.36
C ALA A 789 -9.26 16.47 -21.95
N LEU A 790 -10.17 16.00 -21.09
CA LEU A 790 -11.47 15.47 -21.51
C LEU A 790 -12.37 16.54 -22.14
N ASN A 791 -12.39 17.76 -21.60
CA ASN A 791 -13.15 18.87 -22.17
C ASN A 791 -12.62 19.28 -23.56
N VAL A 792 -11.29 19.36 -23.71
CA VAL A 792 -10.67 19.65 -25.02
C VAL A 792 -10.98 18.55 -26.04
N LEU A 793 -10.97 17.28 -25.60
CA LEU A 793 -11.31 16.15 -26.46
C LEU A 793 -12.79 16.16 -26.86
N LEU A 794 -13.70 16.44 -25.91
CA LEU A 794 -15.12 16.58 -26.23
C LEU A 794 -15.37 17.73 -27.20
N TYR A 795 -14.68 18.85 -27.01
CA TYR A 795 -14.70 19.97 -27.95
C TYR A 795 -14.27 19.53 -29.36
N SER A 796 -13.16 18.80 -29.49
CA SER A 796 -12.63 18.36 -30.79
C SER A 796 -13.49 17.32 -31.50
N LEU A 797 -14.39 16.64 -30.78
CA LEU A 797 -15.34 15.68 -31.36
C LEU A 797 -16.63 16.32 -31.86
N ASN A 798 -16.90 17.57 -31.46
CA ASN A 798 -18.11 18.31 -31.83
C ASN A 798 -17.87 19.41 -32.88
N HIS A 799 -16.62 19.61 -33.31
CA HIS A 799 -16.18 20.54 -34.37
C HIS A 799 -15.31 19.80 -35.38
#